data_AF-B4MKM1-F1
#
_entry.id   AF-B4MKM1-F1
#
_cell.length_a   1.000
_cell.length_b   1.000
_cell.length_c   1.000
_cell.angle_alpha   90.00
_cell.angle_beta   90.00
_cell.angle_gamma   90.00
#
_symmetry.space_group_name_H-M   'P 1'
#
loop_
_entity.id
_entity.type
_entity.pdbx_description
1 polymer ?
#
loop_
_entity_poly.entity_id
_entity_poly.type
_entity_poly.pdbx_seq_one_letter_code
_entity_poly.pdbx_strand_id
1 'polypeptide(L)'
;MSQELHIKFSNKWPLDEYHSHLRQLLQQLLSLVNVKRCFAIITDDIHFPIYDRSYYESIGRNLCPSYMMHVNESQDLGRPGKSLELHLSAMKASDCDLYVITILNAGQVKRLLKYIYRNRSLNMQRKYILLHDSRLFVEDMLHLWSVFVECLFLKRLMDNSFTISTIAYPGILSGVLVAKQLATWSFGQRIQGSVFFIDKTKNLKGAQLPVAIAEHYPMVQLIRSSNVYQGVEIDIMNALAKALNFHPIYYNANVSDTMDWNDQQDQQNDYYDNETRLIDSLIIGEVSRHVARFAIGDLHLFQAYSHLVELSYPHNFECLTFLTPESTADNSWQTFILPFSGGMWAGVLLSLFVVGSVFYMISFLNAMLSNDGENNKKTFFRCLRWNRLKSEDRVDKNVWQRSSFRIALMRRRSTAVVKYRDIFDDYPNCILLTYSMLLYVALPRMPRNWPLRVLTGWYWIYCILLVATYRASFTAILANPAARITIDTLQELLYSHLPLSTELTENRQFFLDSSDSVAQQLGTSMNIMTHSNDMIARIAKGQCAYYDNEFYLRYLRSTDDSVSDAADAATTTNGVGSGSAALHIMHECVIQMPVVIALEKNSAIKEHVDTYIKYLAESGLIAKWLRDAIQRLPAEEEAPQEALMNLRKFWSSFVALIIGYLIAICAILAENWHFRHYIMKHPMYDTYCPSLYYNFKRLYPDQ
;
A
#
# COMPACT_ATOMS: atom_id res chain seq x y z
N MET A 1 1.23 -65.16 89.12
CA MET A 1 0.23 -64.20 88.62
C MET A 1 0.92 -62.84 88.52
N SER A 2 1.51 -62.53 87.37
CA SER A 2 2.08 -61.22 87.05
C SER A 2 2.41 -61.21 85.55
N GLN A 3 1.42 -60.82 84.75
CA GLN A 3 1.61 -60.56 83.32
C GLN A 3 2.35 -59.23 83.15
N GLU A 4 3.55 -59.28 82.58
CA GLU A 4 4.23 -58.10 82.04
C GLU A 4 3.53 -57.68 80.75
N LEU A 5 2.82 -56.56 80.82
CA LEU A 5 2.29 -55.84 79.67
C LEU A 5 3.42 -54.95 79.12
N HIS A 6 4.15 -55.47 78.13
CA HIS A 6 5.01 -54.66 77.28
C HIS A 6 4.16 -53.73 76.41
N ILE A 7 3.92 -52.51 76.88
CA ILE A 7 3.39 -51.42 76.06
C ILE A 7 4.56 -50.85 75.26
N LYS A 8 4.66 -51.22 73.97
CA LYS A 8 5.52 -50.55 72.99
C LYS A 8 4.98 -49.14 72.73
N PHE A 9 5.57 -48.13 73.35
CA PHE A 9 5.42 -46.75 72.91
C PHE A 9 6.22 -46.56 71.61
N SER A 10 5.52 -46.59 70.47
CA SER A 10 6.03 -46.13 69.18
C SER A 10 6.05 -44.59 69.19
N ASN A 11 7.10 -43.98 69.72
CA ASN A 11 7.38 -42.56 69.51
C ASN A 11 7.85 -42.35 68.07
N LYS A 12 6.93 -42.28 67.11
CA LYS A 12 7.22 -41.72 65.79
C LYS A 12 7.34 -40.21 65.93
N TRP A 13 8.40 -39.63 65.39
CA TRP A 13 8.59 -38.19 65.45
C TRP A 13 7.55 -37.50 64.54
N PRO A 14 7.09 -36.28 64.88
CA PRO A 14 6.08 -35.56 64.07
C PRO A 14 6.46 -35.37 62.59
N LEU A 15 7.77 -35.36 62.31
CA LEU A 15 8.33 -35.28 60.95
C LEU A 15 8.21 -36.61 60.18
N ASP A 16 8.44 -37.75 60.83
CA ASP A 16 8.31 -39.06 60.21
C ASP A 16 6.86 -39.35 59.81
N GLU A 17 5.93 -38.92 60.66
CA GLU A 17 4.50 -39.02 60.38
C GLU A 17 4.12 -38.17 59.16
N TYR A 18 4.56 -36.91 59.12
CA TYR A 18 4.38 -36.03 57.97
C TYR A 18 4.95 -36.61 56.68
N HIS A 19 6.22 -37.06 56.69
CA HIS A 19 6.86 -37.66 55.51
C HIS A 19 6.09 -38.90 55.04
N SER A 20 5.62 -39.75 55.97
CA SER A 20 4.85 -40.93 55.62
C SER A 20 3.50 -40.60 54.97
N HIS A 21 2.79 -39.58 55.47
CA HIS A 21 1.51 -39.14 54.94
C HIS A 21 1.68 -38.47 53.57
N LEU A 22 2.65 -37.56 53.43
CA LEU A 22 2.95 -36.89 52.16
C LEU A 22 3.41 -37.90 51.11
N ARG A 23 4.23 -38.89 51.48
CA ARG A 23 4.64 -39.97 50.58
C ARG A 23 3.42 -40.70 50.04
N GLN A 24 2.51 -41.15 50.90
CA GLN A 24 1.32 -41.88 50.46
C GLN A 24 0.42 -41.04 49.56
N LEU A 25 0.26 -39.75 49.87
CA LEU A 25 -0.49 -38.80 49.02
C LEU A 25 0.15 -38.66 47.63
N LEU A 26 1.47 -38.46 47.57
CA LEU A 26 2.19 -38.33 46.29
C LEU A 26 2.14 -39.62 45.47
N GLN A 27 2.23 -40.79 46.11
CA GLN A 27 2.05 -42.09 45.45
C GLN A 27 0.65 -42.21 44.83
N GLN A 28 -0.40 -41.85 45.58
CA GLN A 28 -1.77 -41.84 45.07
C GLN A 28 -1.91 -40.87 43.89
N LEU A 29 -1.43 -39.63 44.01
CA LEU A 29 -1.49 -38.63 42.93
C LEU A 29 -0.72 -39.10 41.68
N LEU A 30 0.43 -39.72 41.84
CA LEU A 30 1.22 -40.24 40.73
C LEU A 30 0.48 -41.36 39.98
N SER A 31 -0.14 -42.29 40.72
CA SER A 31 -0.99 -43.33 40.11
C SER A 31 -2.20 -42.76 39.37
N LEU A 32 -2.75 -41.64 39.83
CA LEU A 32 -3.89 -40.98 39.19
C LEU A 32 -3.52 -40.23 37.91
N VAL A 33 -2.32 -39.64 37.86
CA VAL A 33 -1.86 -38.87 36.70
C VAL A 33 -1.67 -39.74 35.45
N ASN A 34 -1.42 -41.04 35.63
CA ASN A 34 -1.15 -42.03 34.58
C ASN A 34 -0.05 -41.52 33.61
N VAL A 35 1.13 -41.25 34.16
CA VAL A 35 2.32 -40.79 33.43
C VAL A 35 2.70 -41.85 32.39
N LYS A 36 2.91 -41.43 31.13
CA LYS A 36 3.29 -42.32 30.03
C LYS A 36 4.73 -42.13 29.59
N ARG A 37 5.25 -40.91 29.68
CA ARG A 37 6.57 -40.53 29.16
C ARG A 37 7.63 -40.52 30.26
N CYS A 38 7.66 -39.46 31.05
CA CYS A 38 8.52 -39.35 32.23
C CYS A 38 7.88 -38.47 33.29
N PHE A 39 8.36 -38.59 34.51
CA PHE A 39 8.10 -37.64 35.58
C PHE A 39 9.41 -37.15 36.17
N ALA A 40 9.43 -35.89 36.60
CA ALA A 40 10.59 -35.27 37.22
C ALA A 40 10.24 -34.83 38.64
N ILE A 41 11.16 -35.05 39.57
CA ILE A 41 11.06 -34.64 40.96
C ILE A 41 12.18 -33.63 41.23
N ILE A 42 11.81 -32.48 41.80
CA ILE A 42 12.73 -31.45 42.26
C ILE A 42 12.47 -31.28 43.76
N THR A 43 13.42 -31.68 44.60
CA THR A 43 13.27 -31.73 46.05
C THR A 43 14.42 -31.03 46.77
N ASP A 44 14.17 -30.62 48.01
CA ASP A 44 15.20 -30.19 48.96
C ASP A 44 15.69 -31.35 49.86
N ASP A 45 16.67 -31.07 50.72
CA ASP A 45 17.25 -32.00 51.70
C ASP A 45 16.21 -32.58 52.67
N ILE A 46 15.16 -31.81 53.00
CA ILE A 46 14.12 -32.19 53.97
C ILE A 46 13.17 -33.23 53.37
N HIS A 47 12.74 -33.02 52.13
CA HIS A 47 11.79 -33.91 51.45
C HIS A 47 12.48 -35.03 50.66
N PHE A 48 13.81 -34.99 50.48
CA PHE A 48 14.57 -36.04 49.82
C PHE A 48 14.30 -37.47 50.37
N PRO A 49 14.20 -37.70 51.70
CA PRO A 49 13.91 -39.03 52.26
C PRO A 49 12.53 -39.60 51.90
N ILE A 50 11.60 -38.78 51.40
CA ILE A 50 10.26 -39.22 50.97
C ILE A 50 10.35 -40.12 49.74
N TYR A 51 11.34 -39.85 48.87
CA TYR A 51 11.53 -40.52 47.59
C TYR A 51 12.46 -41.73 47.73
N ASP A 52 12.12 -42.62 48.66
CA ASP A 52 12.82 -43.87 48.87
C ASP A 52 12.42 -44.95 47.85
N ARG A 53 13.04 -46.12 47.95
CA ARG A 53 12.72 -47.26 47.09
C ARG A 53 11.23 -47.63 47.11
N SER A 54 10.55 -47.47 48.25
CA SER A 54 9.13 -47.78 48.39
C SER A 54 8.24 -46.83 47.57
N TYR A 55 8.65 -45.56 47.42
CA TYR A 55 7.98 -44.61 46.53
C TYR A 55 7.97 -45.10 45.09
N TYR A 56 9.13 -45.50 44.56
CA TYR A 56 9.23 -45.96 43.19
C TYR A 56 8.59 -47.35 42.97
N GLU A 57 8.68 -48.25 43.95
CA GLU A 57 8.04 -49.58 43.85
C GLU A 57 6.50 -49.49 43.84
N SER A 58 5.92 -48.47 44.48
CA SER A 58 4.47 -48.24 44.49
C SER A 58 3.88 -47.90 43.10
N ILE A 59 4.73 -47.50 42.14
CA ILE A 59 4.34 -47.12 40.77
C ILE A 59 4.04 -48.36 39.91
N GLY A 60 4.47 -49.55 40.33
CA GLY A 60 4.25 -50.80 39.59
C GLY A 60 5.14 -50.94 38.35
N ARG A 61 4.96 -52.04 37.59
CA ARG A 61 5.84 -52.50 36.49
C ARG A 61 5.92 -51.60 35.25
N ASN A 62 5.21 -50.47 35.20
CA ASN A 62 5.35 -49.49 34.11
C ASN A 62 6.50 -48.53 34.45
N LEU A 63 7.73 -48.99 34.21
CA LEU A 63 8.97 -48.22 34.40
C LEU A 63 8.99 -47.02 33.43
N CYS A 64 8.35 -45.93 33.81
CA CYS A 64 8.53 -44.65 33.13
C CYS A 64 9.85 -44.02 33.63
N PRO A 65 10.71 -43.50 32.73
CA PRO A 65 11.92 -42.80 33.15
C PRO A 65 11.60 -41.69 34.14
N SER A 66 12.39 -41.62 35.21
CA SER A 66 12.24 -40.62 36.27
C SER A 66 13.50 -39.78 36.38
N TYR A 67 13.32 -38.47 36.49
CA TYR A 67 14.40 -37.54 36.76
C TYR A 67 14.30 -37.09 38.22
N MET A 68 15.40 -37.16 38.95
CA MET A 68 15.47 -36.69 40.33
C MET A 68 16.52 -35.60 40.43
N MET A 69 16.10 -34.42 40.86
CA MET A 69 16.95 -33.25 41.01
C MET A 69 16.94 -32.84 42.47
N HIS A 70 18.11 -32.99 43.09
CA HIS A 70 18.33 -32.60 44.48
C HIS A 70 18.86 -31.17 44.52
N VAL A 71 18.15 -30.27 45.19
CA VAL A 71 18.51 -28.85 45.32
C VAL A 71 19.02 -28.59 46.72
N ASN A 72 20.25 -28.08 46.81
CA ASN A 72 20.86 -27.67 48.06
C ASN A 72 20.34 -26.27 48.47
N GLU A 73 20.11 -26.03 49.77
CA GLU A 73 19.59 -24.76 50.29
C GLU A 73 20.41 -23.53 49.89
N SER A 74 21.72 -23.70 49.70
CA SER A 74 22.66 -22.63 49.32
C SER A 74 22.63 -22.24 47.85
N GLN A 75 21.97 -23.02 46.98
CA GLN A 75 21.92 -22.77 45.55
C GLN A 75 20.85 -21.75 45.18
N ASP A 76 21.15 -20.87 44.23
CA ASP A 76 20.18 -19.92 43.68
C ASP A 76 19.50 -20.50 42.44
N LEU A 77 18.22 -20.83 42.54
CA LEU A 77 17.44 -21.36 41.41
C LEU A 77 17.06 -20.29 40.38
N GLY A 78 17.28 -19.00 40.67
CA GLY A 78 17.09 -17.93 39.70
C GLY A 78 18.19 -17.84 38.64
N ARG A 79 19.39 -18.34 38.99
CA ARG A 79 20.55 -18.46 38.11
C ARG A 79 21.22 -19.82 38.38
N PRO A 80 20.60 -20.92 37.91
CA PRO A 80 21.10 -22.26 38.17
C PRO A 80 22.52 -22.43 37.63
N GLY A 81 23.36 -23.17 38.34
CA GLY A 81 24.68 -23.55 37.82
C GLY A 81 24.56 -24.50 36.62
N LYS A 82 25.62 -24.61 35.81
CA LYS A 82 25.65 -25.44 34.58
C LYS A 82 25.15 -26.88 34.78
N SER A 83 25.42 -27.49 35.93
CA SER A 83 24.93 -28.85 36.23
C SER A 83 23.40 -28.90 36.33
N LEU A 84 22.76 -27.94 37.01
CA LEU A 84 21.30 -27.88 37.12
C LEU A 84 20.67 -27.54 35.77
N GLU A 85 21.28 -26.64 34.99
CA GLU A 85 20.84 -26.34 33.62
C GLU A 85 20.82 -27.58 32.73
N LEU A 86 21.85 -28.43 32.81
CA LEU A 86 21.91 -29.69 32.07
C LEU A 86 20.80 -30.66 32.47
N HIS A 87 20.44 -30.71 33.76
CA HIS A 87 19.32 -31.54 34.23
C HIS A 87 17.98 -30.99 33.71
N LEU A 88 17.77 -29.67 33.79
CA LEU A 88 16.55 -29.04 33.26
C LEU A 88 16.45 -29.24 31.74
N SER A 89 17.56 -29.11 31.00
CA SER A 89 17.57 -29.35 29.55
C SER A 89 17.29 -30.81 29.22
N ALA A 90 17.79 -31.75 30.02
CA ALA A 90 17.50 -33.18 29.85
C ALA A 90 16.01 -33.47 30.10
N MET A 91 15.43 -32.91 31.18
CA MET A 91 14.00 -33.04 31.49
C MET A 91 13.10 -32.43 30.41
N LYS A 92 13.54 -31.31 29.81
CA LYS A 92 12.84 -30.68 28.69
C LYS A 92 12.92 -31.53 27.43
N ALA A 93 14.10 -32.06 27.11
CA ALA A 93 14.30 -32.91 25.94
C ALA A 93 13.46 -34.20 26.00
N SER A 94 13.24 -34.75 27.20
CA SER A 94 12.36 -35.89 27.43
C SER A 94 10.87 -35.56 27.47
N ASP A 95 10.50 -34.28 27.50
CA ASP A 95 9.12 -33.77 27.54
C ASP A 95 8.22 -34.50 28.55
N CYS A 96 8.60 -34.40 29.83
CA CYS A 96 7.92 -35.09 30.93
C CYS A 96 6.49 -34.65 31.14
N ASP A 97 5.63 -35.61 31.48
CA ASP A 97 4.19 -35.37 31.67
C ASP A 97 3.91 -34.68 33.02
N LEU A 98 4.77 -34.92 34.02
CA LEU A 98 4.57 -34.49 35.41
C LEU A 98 5.87 -33.96 36.04
N TYR A 99 5.76 -32.81 36.71
CA TYR A 99 6.81 -32.20 37.53
C TYR A 99 6.34 -32.10 38.97
N VAL A 100 7.04 -32.75 39.89
CA VAL A 100 6.77 -32.72 41.34
C VAL A 100 7.83 -31.86 42.01
N ILE A 101 7.43 -30.74 42.58
CA ILE A 101 8.32 -29.77 43.23
C ILE A 101 8.01 -29.73 44.73
N THR A 102 8.88 -30.37 45.51
CA THR A 102 8.80 -30.50 46.97
C THR A 102 9.93 -29.75 47.65
N ILE A 103 10.08 -28.47 47.31
CA ILE A 103 11.00 -27.55 47.97
C ILE A 103 10.20 -26.77 49.02
N LEU A 104 10.65 -26.80 50.27
CA LEU A 104 10.03 -26.08 51.39
C LEU A 104 10.20 -24.56 51.24
N ASN A 105 11.35 -24.11 50.72
CA ASN A 105 11.63 -22.70 50.50
C ASN A 105 10.91 -22.15 49.25
N ALA A 106 9.72 -21.57 49.44
CA ALA A 106 8.96 -20.99 48.34
C ALA A 106 9.65 -19.81 47.64
N GLY A 107 10.62 -19.14 48.28
CA GLY A 107 11.44 -18.12 47.62
C GLY A 107 12.29 -18.70 46.50
N GLN A 108 12.88 -19.88 46.72
CA GLN A 108 13.64 -20.61 45.71
C GLN A 108 12.71 -21.16 44.61
N VAL A 109 11.55 -21.71 44.98
CA VAL A 109 10.53 -22.15 44.01
C VAL A 109 10.09 -21.00 43.10
N LYS A 110 9.83 -19.83 43.67
CA LYS A 110 9.49 -18.61 42.94
C LYS A 110 10.57 -18.22 41.92
N ARG A 111 11.85 -18.26 42.32
CA ARG A 111 12.97 -17.98 41.42
C ARG A 111 13.11 -19.02 40.32
N LEU A 112 12.93 -20.31 40.64
CA LEU A 112 12.92 -21.41 39.68
C LEU A 112 11.82 -21.24 38.63
N LEU A 113 10.58 -20.95 39.04
CA LEU A 113 9.45 -20.76 38.13
C LEU A 113 9.65 -19.54 37.21
N LYS A 114 10.20 -18.43 37.75
CA LYS A 114 10.58 -17.27 36.94
C LYS A 114 11.68 -17.60 35.93
N TYR A 115 12.67 -18.41 36.32
CA TYR A 115 13.72 -18.88 35.43
C TYR A 115 13.13 -19.76 34.30
N ILE A 116 12.26 -20.70 34.65
CA ILE A 116 11.55 -21.57 33.69
C ILE A 116 10.76 -20.73 32.68
N TYR A 117 10.05 -19.70 33.15
CA TYR A 117 9.25 -18.82 32.30
C TYR A 117 10.11 -18.02 31.30
N ARG A 118 11.19 -17.39 31.78
CA ARG A 118 12.07 -16.55 30.95
C ARG A 118 12.82 -17.34 29.88
N ASN A 119 13.37 -18.50 30.25
CA ASN A 119 14.25 -19.29 29.38
C ASN A 119 13.52 -20.45 28.68
N ARG A 120 12.21 -20.62 28.91
CA ARG A 120 11.42 -21.79 28.46
C ARG A 120 12.12 -23.11 28.82
N SER A 121 12.71 -23.20 30.01
CA SER A 121 13.59 -24.32 30.35
C SER A 121 12.85 -25.63 30.62
N LEU A 122 11.54 -25.57 30.90
CA LEU A 122 10.62 -26.70 31.01
C LEU A 122 9.31 -26.37 30.29
N ASN A 123 8.54 -27.40 29.90
CA ASN A 123 7.22 -27.19 29.30
C ASN A 123 6.20 -26.83 30.39
N MET A 124 5.67 -25.61 30.34
CA MET A 124 4.82 -25.04 31.39
C MET A 124 3.36 -25.52 31.31
N GLN A 125 2.95 -26.09 30.17
CA GLN A 125 1.61 -26.64 29.96
C GLN A 125 1.48 -28.08 30.49
N ARG A 126 2.57 -28.68 30.98
CA ARG A 126 2.58 -29.98 31.64
C ARG A 126 2.01 -29.90 33.06
N LYS A 127 1.86 -31.05 33.71
CA LYS A 127 1.28 -31.13 35.06
C LYS A 127 2.33 -30.77 36.11
N TYR A 128 1.97 -29.92 37.06
CA TYR A 128 2.83 -29.53 38.17
C TYR A 128 2.16 -29.85 39.52
N ILE A 129 2.92 -30.44 40.43
CA ILE A 129 2.53 -30.63 41.83
C ILE A 129 3.51 -29.83 42.68
N LEU A 130 2.99 -28.89 43.47
CA LEU A 130 3.75 -27.96 44.28
C LEU A 130 3.28 -28.02 45.74
N LEU A 131 4.18 -27.75 46.68
CA LEU A 131 3.78 -27.42 48.04
C LEU A 131 3.13 -26.04 48.07
N HIS A 132 2.04 -25.90 48.81
CA HIS A 132 1.32 -24.63 48.94
C HIS A 132 2.10 -23.69 49.86
N ASP A 133 2.41 -22.49 49.37
CA ASP A 133 2.92 -21.37 50.17
C ASP A 133 2.24 -20.07 49.72
N SER A 134 1.83 -19.23 50.68
CA SER A 134 1.26 -17.90 50.42
C SER A 134 2.13 -17.01 49.52
N ARG A 135 3.46 -17.14 49.58
CA ARG A 135 4.43 -16.36 48.80
C ARG A 135 4.39 -16.66 47.31
N LEU A 136 3.81 -17.80 46.91
CA LEU A 136 3.61 -18.15 45.51
C LEU A 136 2.44 -17.38 44.88
N PHE A 137 1.56 -16.78 45.69
CA PHE A 137 0.33 -16.12 45.24
C PHE A 137 0.39 -14.59 45.36
N VAL A 138 1.60 -14.03 45.43
CA VAL A 138 1.86 -12.59 45.40
C VAL A 138 1.69 -12.05 43.99
N GLU A 139 1.42 -10.76 43.86
CA GLU A 139 1.16 -10.04 42.61
C GLU A 139 2.19 -10.34 41.49
N ASP A 140 3.47 -10.38 41.84
CA ASP A 140 4.57 -10.61 40.90
C ASP A 140 4.66 -12.05 40.36
N MET A 141 3.81 -12.96 40.84
CA MET A 141 3.69 -14.34 40.38
C MET A 141 2.39 -14.59 39.60
N LEU A 142 1.43 -13.65 39.61
CA LEU A 142 0.11 -13.84 39.02
C LEU A 142 0.17 -14.21 37.53
N HIS A 143 1.00 -13.51 36.76
CA HIS A 143 1.17 -13.79 35.33
C HIS A 143 1.66 -15.22 35.06
N LEU A 144 2.51 -15.79 35.91
CA LEU A 144 2.99 -17.17 35.75
C LEU A 144 1.87 -18.18 35.89
N TRP A 145 0.91 -17.94 36.78
CA TRP A 145 -0.22 -18.82 37.00
C TRP A 145 -1.26 -18.81 35.86
N SER A 146 -1.16 -17.85 34.94
CA SER A 146 -1.88 -17.88 33.67
C SER A 146 -1.29 -18.88 32.66
N VAL A 147 -0.03 -19.27 32.87
CA VAL A 147 0.74 -20.15 31.98
C VAL A 147 0.81 -21.56 32.57
N PHE A 148 1.09 -21.68 33.87
CA PHE A 148 1.12 -22.95 34.59
C PHE A 148 -0.30 -23.39 35.02
N VAL A 149 -1.16 -23.68 34.02
CA VAL A 149 -2.60 -23.93 34.22
C VAL A 149 -2.90 -25.23 34.99
N GLU A 150 -2.12 -26.28 34.73
CA GLU A 150 -2.27 -27.62 35.33
C GLU A 150 -1.45 -27.79 36.62
N CYS A 151 -1.59 -26.86 37.56
CA CYS A 151 -0.95 -26.94 38.88
C CYS A 151 -1.88 -27.47 39.98
N LEU A 152 -1.33 -28.34 40.84
CA LEU A 152 -1.89 -28.71 42.13
C LEU A 152 -1.00 -28.21 43.26
N PHE A 153 -1.61 -27.60 44.28
CA PHE A 153 -0.95 -27.14 45.49
C PHE A 153 -1.38 -28.00 46.67
N LEU A 154 -0.39 -28.49 47.42
CA LEU A 154 -0.60 -29.32 48.60
C LEU A 154 -0.34 -28.49 49.85
N LYS A 155 -1.38 -28.19 50.63
CA LYS A 155 -1.28 -27.48 51.90
C LYS A 155 -1.51 -28.43 53.06
N ARG A 156 -0.55 -28.50 53.98
CA ARG A 156 -0.69 -29.25 55.23
C ARG A 156 -1.61 -28.51 56.22
N LEU A 157 -2.50 -29.25 56.86
CA LEU A 157 -3.33 -28.83 57.99
C LEU A 157 -2.69 -29.29 59.32
N MET A 158 -3.21 -28.77 60.44
CA MET A 158 -2.73 -29.11 61.78
C MET A 158 -2.85 -30.62 62.09
N ASP A 159 -3.89 -31.27 61.54
CA ASP A 159 -4.17 -32.70 61.76
C ASP A 159 -3.39 -33.64 60.82
N ASN A 160 -2.28 -33.17 60.22
CA ASN A 160 -1.52 -33.89 59.19
C ASN A 160 -2.33 -34.31 57.94
N SER A 161 -3.53 -33.75 57.75
CA SER A 161 -4.30 -33.83 56.52
C SER A 161 -3.84 -32.79 55.51
N PHE A 162 -4.13 -33.01 54.23
CA PHE A 162 -3.71 -32.12 53.15
C PHE A 162 -4.92 -31.58 52.40
N THR A 163 -4.98 -30.25 52.24
CA THR A 163 -5.90 -29.66 51.27
C THR A 163 -5.21 -29.58 49.92
N ILE A 164 -5.88 -30.10 48.89
CA ILE A 164 -5.42 -30.04 47.51
C ILE A 164 -6.19 -28.92 46.82
N SER A 165 -5.48 -27.92 46.32
CA SER A 165 -6.06 -26.79 45.60
C SER A 165 -5.45 -26.63 44.22
N THR A 166 -6.17 -26.02 43.30
CA THR A 166 -5.71 -25.69 41.95
C THR A 166 -6.05 -24.24 41.61
N ILE A 167 -5.39 -23.67 40.60
CA ILE A 167 -5.66 -22.32 40.12
C ILE A 167 -6.94 -22.32 39.27
N ALA A 168 -7.78 -21.30 39.44
CA ALA A 168 -8.85 -21.01 38.50
C ALA A 168 -8.26 -20.36 37.23
N TYR A 169 -8.55 -20.91 36.05
CA TYR A 169 -8.16 -20.37 34.75
C TYR A 169 -9.43 -20.04 33.94
N PRO A 170 -9.52 -18.88 33.26
CA PRO A 170 -8.54 -17.80 33.14
C PRO A 170 -8.59 -16.76 34.30
N GLY A 171 -9.24 -17.07 35.43
CA GLY A 171 -9.72 -16.18 36.51
C GLY A 171 -8.72 -15.32 37.30
N ILE A 172 -7.67 -14.80 36.66
CA ILE A 172 -6.75 -13.76 37.12
C ILE A 172 -7.16 -12.43 36.46
N LEU A 173 -8.44 -12.07 36.53
CA LEU A 173 -9.00 -10.93 35.78
C LEU A 173 -9.00 -9.62 36.58
N SER A 174 -8.59 -9.64 37.85
CA SER A 174 -8.71 -8.49 38.76
C SER A 174 -7.61 -8.42 39.82
N GLY A 175 -6.39 -8.85 39.47
CA GLY A 175 -5.21 -8.75 40.36
C GLY A 175 -5.23 -9.69 41.59
N VAL A 176 -6.25 -10.55 41.71
CA VAL A 176 -6.39 -11.49 42.84
C VAL A 176 -6.51 -12.92 42.31
N LEU A 177 -5.59 -13.79 42.74
CA LEU A 177 -5.63 -15.20 42.41
C LEU A 177 -6.51 -15.97 43.39
N VAL A 178 -7.58 -16.57 42.89
CA VAL A 178 -8.43 -17.47 43.68
C VAL A 178 -7.99 -18.91 43.47
N ALA A 179 -7.41 -19.51 44.51
CA ALA A 179 -7.15 -20.95 44.54
C ALA A 179 -8.45 -21.72 44.83
N LYS A 180 -8.86 -22.59 43.92
CA LYS A 180 -10.01 -23.47 44.10
C LYS A 180 -9.58 -24.74 44.84
N GLN A 181 -10.13 -24.96 46.03
CA GLN A 181 -9.96 -26.21 46.75
C GLN A 181 -10.69 -27.34 46.01
N LEU A 182 -9.99 -28.43 45.72
CA LEU A 182 -10.53 -29.61 45.04
C LEU A 182 -10.96 -30.68 46.04
N ALA A 183 -10.12 -30.96 47.03
CA ALA A 183 -10.36 -32.00 48.02
C ALA A 183 -9.56 -31.77 49.31
N THR A 184 -10.00 -32.39 50.39
CA THR A 184 -9.21 -32.64 51.60
C THR A 184 -8.88 -34.12 51.67
N TRP A 185 -7.60 -34.45 51.83
CA TRP A 185 -7.12 -35.81 51.95
C TRP A 185 -6.60 -36.07 53.37
N SER A 186 -7.06 -37.15 53.99
CA SER A 186 -6.49 -37.68 55.23
C SER A 186 -5.89 -39.07 54.99
N PHE A 187 -4.99 -39.47 55.89
CA PHE A 187 -4.36 -40.79 55.83
C PHE A 187 -5.40 -41.92 55.71
N GLY A 188 -5.17 -42.85 54.80
CA GLY A 188 -6.07 -43.99 54.53
C GLY A 188 -7.26 -43.71 53.59
N GLN A 189 -7.54 -42.46 53.22
CA GLN A 189 -8.56 -42.15 52.21
C GLN A 189 -8.03 -42.38 50.79
N ARG A 190 -8.92 -42.82 49.89
CA ARG A 190 -8.63 -42.93 48.44
C ARG A 190 -9.11 -41.67 47.73
N ILE A 191 -8.30 -41.19 46.79
CA ILE A 191 -8.60 -40.02 45.98
C ILE A 191 -9.35 -40.44 44.71
N GLN A 192 -10.45 -39.73 44.37
CA GLN A 192 -11.17 -39.94 43.12
C GLN A 192 -10.51 -39.15 41.99
N GLY A 193 -10.04 -39.85 40.94
CA GLY A 193 -9.20 -39.26 39.89
C GLY A 193 -9.85 -38.23 39.00
N SER A 194 -11.17 -38.25 38.81
CA SER A 194 -11.89 -37.42 37.82
C SER A 194 -11.85 -35.91 38.09
N VAL A 195 -11.42 -35.49 39.28
CA VAL A 195 -11.42 -34.09 39.72
C VAL A 195 -10.06 -33.41 39.51
N PHE A 196 -8.98 -34.19 39.35
CA PHE A 196 -7.60 -33.68 39.27
C PHE A 196 -7.13 -33.58 37.82
N PHE A 197 -6.40 -32.50 37.48
CA PHE A 197 -5.86 -32.23 36.14
C PHE A 197 -6.92 -32.24 35.02
N ILE A 198 -8.04 -31.58 35.25
CA ILE A 198 -9.02 -31.27 34.19
C ILE A 198 -8.38 -30.25 33.25
N ASP A 199 -8.42 -30.53 31.95
CA ASP A 199 -8.01 -29.58 30.91
C ASP A 199 -8.91 -28.34 30.96
N LYS A 200 -8.33 -27.20 31.37
CA LYS A 200 -9.03 -25.92 31.52
C LYS A 200 -8.93 -25.05 30.27
N THR A 201 -8.15 -25.45 29.27
CA THR A 201 -7.84 -24.62 28.10
C THR A 201 -8.89 -24.73 27.00
N LYS A 202 -9.59 -25.87 26.92
CA LYS A 202 -10.64 -26.12 25.91
C LYS A 202 -11.93 -25.31 26.10
N ASN A 203 -12.27 -24.96 27.34
CA ASN A 203 -13.52 -24.25 27.63
C ASN A 203 -13.29 -23.25 28.77
N LEU A 204 -13.38 -21.97 28.42
CA LEU A 204 -13.12 -20.84 29.30
C LEU A 204 -14.36 -20.39 30.10
N LYS A 205 -15.48 -21.10 29.97
CA LYS A 205 -16.70 -20.95 30.80
C LYS A 205 -17.30 -19.54 30.80
N GLY A 206 -17.27 -18.86 29.66
CA GLY A 206 -17.81 -17.50 29.51
C GLY A 206 -16.96 -16.42 30.18
N ALA A 207 -15.67 -16.69 30.43
CA ALA A 207 -14.78 -15.69 30.99
C ALA A 207 -14.64 -14.47 30.08
N GLN A 208 -14.48 -13.30 30.69
CA GLN A 208 -14.24 -12.05 29.97
C GLN A 208 -12.74 -11.89 29.73
N LEU A 209 -12.30 -11.76 28.48
CA LEU A 209 -10.89 -11.60 28.12
C LEU A 209 -10.63 -10.22 27.50
N PRO A 210 -9.72 -9.42 28.05
CA PRO A 210 -9.33 -8.14 27.46
C PRO A 210 -8.55 -8.35 26.15
N VAL A 211 -8.97 -7.65 25.10
CA VAL A 211 -8.39 -7.66 23.76
C VAL A 211 -8.02 -6.22 23.40
N ALA A 212 -6.72 -5.96 23.25
CA ALA A 212 -6.21 -4.68 22.76
C ALA A 212 -6.41 -4.59 21.25
N ILE A 213 -6.86 -3.43 20.78
CA ILE A 213 -7.13 -3.16 19.36
C ILE A 213 -6.29 -1.98 18.88
N ALA A 214 -5.72 -2.13 17.68
CA ALA A 214 -5.32 -1.03 16.82
C ALA A 214 -6.29 -0.91 15.63
N GLU A 215 -6.74 0.31 15.31
CA GLU A 215 -7.62 0.54 14.17
C GLU A 215 -6.80 0.56 12.87
N HIS A 216 -7.01 -0.44 12.01
CA HIS A 216 -6.37 -0.54 10.69
C HIS A 216 -7.29 -1.33 9.74
N TYR A 217 -7.58 -0.77 8.56
CA TYR A 217 -8.52 -1.35 7.61
C TYR A 217 -7.82 -2.38 6.71
N PRO A 218 -8.39 -3.58 6.44
CA PRO A 218 -9.75 -4.04 6.74
C PRO A 218 -9.88 -4.87 8.04
N MET A 219 -8.80 -5.00 8.81
CA MET A 219 -8.73 -5.92 9.95
C MET A 219 -9.59 -5.48 11.12
N VAL A 220 -9.51 -4.21 11.50
CA VAL A 220 -10.30 -3.61 12.57
C VAL A 220 -10.66 -2.16 12.26
N GLN A 221 -11.96 -1.86 12.30
CA GLN A 221 -12.52 -0.53 12.07
C GLN A 221 -13.58 -0.22 13.13
N LEU A 222 -13.55 1.00 13.67
CA LEU A 222 -14.61 1.49 14.55
C LEU A 222 -15.76 2.09 13.74
N ILE A 223 -16.95 1.52 13.87
CA ILE A 223 -18.16 2.15 13.34
C ILE A 223 -18.61 3.23 14.32
N ARG A 224 -18.30 4.49 14.00
CA ARG A 224 -18.60 5.65 14.87
C ARG A 224 -20.09 5.84 15.19
N SER A 225 -21.01 5.32 14.37
CA SER A 225 -22.46 5.45 14.60
C SER A 225 -22.97 4.55 15.73
N SER A 226 -22.38 3.38 15.92
CA SER A 226 -22.77 2.39 16.93
C SER A 226 -21.73 2.19 18.03
N ASN A 227 -20.53 2.76 17.88
CA ASN A 227 -19.34 2.46 18.70
C ASN A 227 -19.06 0.95 18.78
N VAL A 228 -19.30 0.23 17.69
CA VAL A 228 -19.00 -1.20 17.56
C VAL A 228 -17.81 -1.37 16.62
N TYR A 229 -16.86 -2.20 17.02
CA TYR A 229 -15.76 -2.62 16.16
C TYR A 229 -16.22 -3.66 15.15
N GLN A 230 -15.80 -3.51 13.90
CA GLN A 230 -16.04 -4.45 12.82
C GLN A 230 -14.73 -4.66 12.05
N GLY A 231 -14.54 -5.85 11.48
CA GLY A 231 -13.40 -6.15 10.63
C GLY A 231 -13.11 -7.64 10.64
N VAL A 232 -12.14 -8.05 9.84
CA VAL A 232 -11.81 -9.48 9.67
C VAL A 232 -11.32 -10.09 10.98
N GLU A 233 -10.43 -9.42 11.71
CA GLU A 233 -9.88 -9.93 12.97
C GLU A 233 -10.92 -9.93 14.10
N ILE A 234 -11.90 -9.01 14.05
CA ILE A 234 -13.04 -9.03 14.97
C ILE A 234 -13.91 -10.27 14.74
N ASP A 235 -14.17 -10.64 13.48
CA ASP A 235 -14.92 -11.84 13.15
C ASP A 235 -14.15 -13.13 13.51
N ILE A 236 -12.83 -13.15 13.32
CA ILE A 236 -11.96 -14.23 13.80
C ILE A 236 -12.04 -14.34 15.32
N MET A 237 -11.92 -13.23 16.05
CA MET A 237 -12.01 -13.22 17.50
C MET A 237 -13.38 -13.68 18.01
N ASN A 238 -14.47 -13.28 17.33
CA ASN A 238 -15.82 -13.76 17.63
C ASN A 238 -15.99 -15.27 17.38
N ALA A 239 -15.32 -15.82 16.35
CA ALA A 239 -15.31 -17.25 16.10
C ALA A 239 -14.51 -18.01 17.16
N LEU A 240 -13.34 -17.50 17.56
CA LEU A 240 -12.54 -18.05 18.66
C LEU A 240 -13.31 -18.00 19.99
N ALA A 241 -13.99 -16.90 20.26
CA ALA A 241 -14.86 -16.71 21.42
C ALA A 241 -15.95 -17.78 21.52
N LYS A 242 -16.58 -18.13 20.40
CA LYS A 242 -17.58 -19.21 20.32
C LYS A 242 -16.94 -20.59 20.50
N ALA A 243 -15.78 -20.84 19.91
CA ALA A 243 -15.11 -22.14 19.96
C ALA A 243 -14.56 -22.47 21.36
N LEU A 244 -13.94 -21.49 22.02
CA LEU A 244 -13.33 -21.63 23.35
C LEU A 244 -14.26 -21.20 24.50
N ASN A 245 -15.46 -20.70 24.17
CA ASN A 245 -16.49 -20.24 25.11
C ASN A 245 -15.97 -19.14 26.05
N PHE A 246 -15.57 -17.99 25.49
CA PHE A 246 -15.21 -16.77 26.22
C PHE A 246 -15.90 -15.54 25.62
N HIS A 247 -15.86 -14.41 26.31
CA HIS A 247 -16.37 -13.12 25.85
C HIS A 247 -15.22 -12.12 25.69
N PRO A 248 -14.92 -11.63 24.47
CA PRO A 248 -13.87 -10.63 24.25
C PRO A 248 -14.34 -9.25 24.72
N ILE A 249 -13.46 -8.52 25.41
CA ILE A 249 -13.63 -7.10 25.77
C ILE A 249 -12.63 -6.31 24.96
N TYR A 250 -13.15 -5.59 23.98
CA TYR A 250 -12.40 -4.76 23.04
C TYR A 250 -12.11 -3.38 23.63
N TYR A 251 -10.85 -2.95 23.60
CA TYR A 251 -10.45 -1.59 23.97
C TYR A 251 -9.27 -1.11 23.13
N ASN A 252 -9.21 0.19 22.88
CA ASN A 252 -8.07 0.83 22.25
C ASN A 252 -7.02 1.18 23.32
N ALA A 253 -5.73 1.00 23.01
CA ALA A 253 -4.67 1.29 23.95
C ALA A 253 -4.46 2.81 24.06
N ASN A 254 -4.51 3.36 25.27
CA ASN A 254 -4.29 4.79 25.50
C ASN A 254 -2.79 5.08 25.71
N VAL A 255 -2.29 6.10 25.02
CA VAL A 255 -0.88 6.55 25.10
C VAL A 255 -0.50 7.04 26.52
N SER A 256 -1.47 7.53 27.30
CA SER A 256 -1.23 8.27 28.56
C SER A 256 -0.66 7.47 29.73
N ASP A 257 -0.89 6.16 29.79
CA ASP A 257 -0.61 5.37 31.00
C ASP A 257 0.72 4.59 30.94
N THR A 258 1.50 4.82 29.87
CA THR A 258 2.72 4.03 29.57
C THR A 258 4.03 4.62 30.13
N MET A 259 3.96 5.58 31.05
CA MET A 259 5.13 6.17 31.74
C MET A 259 5.53 5.40 33.00
N ASP A 260 6.12 4.21 32.84
CA ASP A 260 7.01 3.66 33.88
C ASP A 260 8.05 2.71 33.25
N TRP A 261 8.99 3.28 32.50
CA TRP A 261 10.23 2.60 32.11
C TRP A 261 11.37 3.12 32.99
N ASN A 262 11.42 2.64 34.23
CA ASN A 262 12.64 2.67 35.02
C ASN A 262 13.59 1.57 34.52
N ASP A 263 14.39 1.86 33.50
CA ASP A 263 15.70 1.24 33.35
C ASP A 263 16.71 2.33 32.95
N GLN A 264 17.25 2.96 33.98
CA GLN A 264 18.48 3.75 33.89
C GLN A 264 19.65 2.78 33.68
N GLN A 265 20.16 2.69 32.45
CA GLN A 265 21.59 2.69 32.10
C GLN A 265 21.78 2.09 30.71
N ASP A 266 21.85 2.96 29.71
CA ASP A 266 23.09 3.14 28.94
C ASP A 266 22.93 4.38 28.04
N GLN A 267 23.50 5.50 28.51
CA GLN A 267 23.66 6.71 27.72
C GLN A 267 24.89 6.55 26.83
N GLN A 268 24.70 6.54 25.51
CA GLN A 268 25.58 7.30 24.61
C GLN A 268 24.88 7.54 23.26
N ASN A 269 24.41 8.78 23.08
CA ASN A 269 24.16 9.48 21.81
C ASN A 269 23.22 8.84 20.78
N ASP A 270 21.93 9.18 20.85
CA ASP A 270 21.25 9.77 19.70
C ASP A 270 20.16 10.75 20.17
N TYR A 271 20.12 11.90 19.51
CA TYR A 271 19.28 13.06 19.80
C TYR A 271 18.24 13.14 18.65
N TYR A 272 16.95 13.31 18.99
CA TYR A 272 15.70 13.06 18.21
C TYR A 272 15.23 11.58 18.24
N ASP A 273 14.04 11.14 18.68
CA ASP A 273 12.71 11.71 18.96
C ASP A 273 12.04 10.91 20.09
N ASN A 274 11.48 11.57 21.11
CA ASN A 274 10.79 10.93 22.23
C ASN A 274 9.24 10.98 22.12
N GLU A 275 8.68 11.18 20.91
CA GLU A 275 7.21 11.24 20.69
C GLU A 275 6.67 10.24 19.65
N THR A 276 7.48 9.33 19.10
CA THR A 276 7.09 8.40 18.03
C THR A 276 7.14 6.94 18.48
N ARG A 277 6.38 6.59 19.52
CA ARG A 277 6.14 5.18 19.87
C ARG A 277 4.81 4.72 19.29
N LEU A 278 4.95 3.79 18.35
CA LEU A 278 4.00 3.45 17.31
C LEU A 278 2.92 2.47 17.76
N ILE A 279 1.81 2.45 17.03
CA ILE A 279 0.56 1.78 17.40
C ILE A 279 0.77 0.28 17.67
N ASP A 280 1.57 -0.43 16.86
CA ASP A 280 1.91 -1.84 17.07
C ASP A 280 2.70 -2.06 18.37
N SER A 281 3.69 -1.20 18.63
CA SER A 281 4.48 -1.26 19.86
C SER A 281 3.61 -1.01 21.11
N LEU A 282 2.52 -0.25 20.97
CA LEU A 282 1.58 0.06 22.03
C LEU A 282 0.73 -1.17 22.38
N ILE A 283 0.08 -1.80 21.38
CA ILE A 283 -0.74 -2.99 21.62
C ILE A 283 0.09 -4.21 22.06
N ILE A 284 1.32 -4.35 21.55
CA ILE A 284 2.27 -5.37 22.01
C ILE A 284 2.71 -5.09 23.44
N GLY A 285 2.91 -3.83 23.80
CA GLY A 285 3.22 -3.40 25.16
C GLY A 285 2.14 -3.82 26.16
N GLU A 286 0.87 -3.65 25.82
CA GLU A 286 -0.27 -4.05 26.67
C GLU A 286 -0.34 -5.57 26.90
N VAL A 287 -0.07 -6.36 25.86
CA VAL A 287 0.01 -7.83 25.98
C VAL A 287 1.24 -8.26 26.78
N SER A 288 2.39 -7.62 26.54
CA SER A 288 3.63 -7.92 27.27
C SER A 288 3.54 -7.58 28.76
N ARG A 289 2.69 -6.62 29.14
CA ARG A 289 2.40 -6.24 30.54
C ARG A 289 1.32 -7.10 31.19
N HIS A 290 0.76 -8.07 30.47
CA HIS A 290 -0.35 -8.92 30.93
C HIS A 290 -1.66 -8.17 31.21
N VAL A 291 -1.83 -6.99 30.61
CA VAL A 291 -3.09 -6.21 30.68
C VAL A 291 -4.08 -6.75 29.64
N ALA A 292 -3.60 -6.98 28.41
CA ALA A 292 -4.34 -7.64 27.34
C ALA A 292 -3.98 -9.13 27.24
N ARG A 293 -4.95 -9.97 26.86
CA ARG A 293 -4.73 -11.39 26.55
C ARG A 293 -4.45 -11.64 25.08
N PHE A 294 -5.08 -10.81 24.24
CA PHE A 294 -4.90 -10.78 22.80
C PHE A 294 -4.66 -9.34 22.36
N ALA A 295 -3.88 -9.17 21.29
CA ALA A 295 -3.84 -7.94 20.52
C ALA A 295 -4.13 -8.24 19.05
N ILE A 296 -4.98 -7.41 18.45
CA ILE A 296 -5.40 -7.45 17.06
C ILE A 296 -5.35 -6.03 16.49
N GLY A 297 -5.19 -5.89 15.18
CA GLY A 297 -5.08 -4.61 14.49
C GLY A 297 -4.06 -4.64 13.36
N ASP A 298 -4.15 -5.65 12.50
CA ASP A 298 -3.25 -5.84 11.35
C ASP A 298 -1.76 -6.03 11.72
N LEU A 299 -1.50 -6.85 12.74
CA LEU A 299 -0.15 -7.03 13.23
C LEU A 299 0.68 -7.91 12.28
N HIS A 300 1.73 -7.33 11.72
CA HIS A 300 2.70 -8.02 10.87
C HIS A 300 3.68 -8.89 11.69
N LEU A 301 4.05 -10.06 11.15
CA LEU A 301 5.01 -10.96 11.78
C LEU A 301 6.44 -10.40 11.71
N PHE A 302 6.89 -9.73 12.77
CA PHE A 302 8.29 -9.34 12.96
C PHE A 302 9.01 -10.21 14.00
N GLN A 303 10.29 -10.50 13.77
CA GLN A 303 11.11 -11.28 14.70
C GLN A 303 11.29 -10.55 16.05
N ALA A 304 11.33 -9.22 16.05
CA ALA A 304 11.45 -8.39 17.25
C ALA A 304 10.35 -8.70 18.28
N TYR A 305 9.12 -8.94 17.82
CA TYR A 305 7.96 -9.19 18.69
C TYR A 305 7.99 -10.57 19.36
N SER A 306 8.65 -11.56 18.74
CA SER A 306 8.71 -12.95 19.25
C SER A 306 9.38 -13.08 20.63
N HIS A 307 10.19 -12.09 21.03
CA HIS A 307 10.83 -12.05 22.35
C HIS A 307 9.89 -11.54 23.45
N LEU A 308 8.90 -10.71 23.09
CA LEU A 308 7.98 -10.04 24.02
C LEU A 308 6.67 -10.79 24.17
N VAL A 309 6.10 -11.24 23.05
CA VAL A 309 4.77 -11.86 22.98
C VAL A 309 4.82 -13.18 22.20
N GLU A 310 3.73 -13.95 22.30
CA GLU A 310 3.55 -15.17 21.53
C GLU A 310 2.65 -14.88 20.33
N LEU A 311 3.11 -15.13 19.11
CA LEU A 311 2.33 -14.83 17.90
C LEU A 311 1.58 -16.08 17.42
N SER A 312 0.34 -15.91 16.94
CA SER A 312 -0.45 -17.01 16.39
C SER A 312 0.10 -17.51 15.05
N TYR A 313 -0.48 -18.61 14.56
CA TYR A 313 -0.38 -18.95 13.13
C TYR A 313 -0.92 -17.79 12.27
N PRO A 314 -0.25 -17.44 11.15
CA PRO A 314 -0.70 -16.35 10.29
C PRO A 314 -2.04 -16.69 9.65
N HIS A 315 -2.98 -15.75 9.76
CA HIS A 315 -4.35 -15.95 9.30
C HIS A 315 -4.58 -15.35 7.90
N ASN A 316 -3.76 -14.37 7.51
CA ASN A 316 -3.74 -13.77 6.18
C ASN A 316 -2.29 -13.47 5.73
N PHE A 317 -2.09 -13.27 4.44
CA PHE A 317 -0.86 -12.74 3.86
C PHE A 317 -1.21 -11.52 3.02
N GLU A 318 -0.53 -10.41 3.28
CA GLU A 318 -0.83 -9.12 2.65
C GLU A 318 0.34 -8.61 1.84
N CYS A 319 0.02 -8.01 0.70
CA CYS A 319 1.01 -7.33 -0.11
C CYS A 319 1.25 -5.93 0.44
N LEU A 320 2.48 -5.62 0.82
CA LEU A 320 2.87 -4.25 1.19
C LEU A 320 3.46 -3.56 -0.03
N THR A 321 2.97 -2.37 -0.31
CA THR A 321 3.34 -1.57 -1.48
C THR A 321 3.26 -0.07 -1.17
N PHE A 322 3.51 0.77 -2.18
CA PHE A 322 3.51 2.22 -2.04
C PHE A 322 2.28 2.85 -2.69
N LEU A 323 1.70 3.85 -2.01
CA LEU A 323 0.79 4.81 -2.58
C LEU A 323 1.59 6.02 -3.06
N THR A 324 1.46 6.32 -4.35
CA THR A 324 2.20 7.34 -5.06
C THR A 324 1.24 8.32 -5.74
N PRO A 325 1.67 9.57 -5.99
CA PRO A 325 0.92 10.46 -6.88
C PRO A 325 0.90 9.88 -8.30
N GLU A 326 -0.25 9.95 -8.96
CA GLU A 326 -0.34 9.75 -10.40
C GLU A 326 0.01 11.06 -11.13
N SER A 327 0.70 10.96 -12.27
CA SER A 327 1.05 12.14 -13.07
C SER A 327 -0.20 12.84 -13.59
N THR A 328 -0.45 14.05 -13.10
CA THR A 328 -1.52 14.96 -13.56
C THR A 328 -1.15 15.73 -14.84
N ALA A 329 -0.11 15.30 -15.56
CA ALA A 329 0.31 15.93 -16.82
C ALA A 329 -0.78 15.74 -17.89
N ASP A 330 -1.73 16.68 -17.92
CA ASP A 330 -2.79 16.79 -18.91
C ASP A 330 -2.17 17.09 -20.29
N ASN A 331 -1.67 16.05 -20.97
CA ASN A 331 -1.21 16.11 -22.38
C ASN A 331 -2.39 16.29 -23.36
N SER A 332 -3.54 16.77 -22.88
CA SER A 332 -4.78 16.96 -23.63
C SER A 332 -4.63 17.81 -24.89
N TRP A 333 -3.72 18.80 -24.88
CA TRP A 333 -3.45 19.61 -26.07
C TRP A 333 -2.71 18.83 -27.16
N GLN A 334 -1.90 17.83 -26.79
CA GLN A 334 -1.16 16.98 -27.72
C GLN A 334 -2.08 15.97 -28.42
N THR A 335 -3.25 15.66 -27.85
CA THR A 335 -4.20 14.68 -28.39
C THR A 335 -4.60 14.96 -29.84
N PHE A 336 -4.60 16.22 -30.29
CA PHE A 336 -4.93 16.57 -31.68
C PHE A 336 -3.79 16.37 -32.68
N ILE A 337 -2.53 16.39 -32.20
CA ILE A 337 -1.32 16.29 -33.03
C ILE A 337 -0.79 14.87 -33.03
N LEU A 338 -1.01 14.11 -31.95
CA LEU A 338 -0.62 12.72 -31.74
C LEU A 338 -1.05 11.70 -32.82
N PRO A 339 -2.18 11.84 -33.55
CA PRO A 339 -2.58 10.84 -34.55
C PRO A 339 -1.55 10.60 -35.65
N PHE A 340 -0.72 11.61 -35.95
CA PHE A 340 0.38 11.52 -36.90
C PHE A 340 1.71 11.85 -36.22
N SER A 341 2.75 11.06 -36.50
CA SER A 341 4.11 11.38 -36.05
C SER A 341 4.60 12.69 -36.67
N GLY A 342 5.57 13.35 -36.04
CA GLY A 342 6.14 14.59 -36.59
C GLY A 342 6.67 14.45 -38.03
N GLY A 343 7.21 13.28 -38.37
CA GLY A 343 7.63 12.96 -39.74
C GLY A 343 6.47 12.90 -40.73
N MET A 344 5.31 12.36 -40.32
CA MET A 344 4.10 12.36 -41.13
C MET A 344 3.58 13.77 -41.36
N TRP A 345 3.51 14.61 -40.32
CA TRP A 345 3.11 16.03 -40.45
C TRP A 345 4.02 16.80 -41.41
N ALA A 346 5.34 16.62 -41.29
CA ALA A 346 6.30 17.18 -42.23
C ALA A 346 6.06 16.67 -43.67
N GLY A 347 5.76 15.38 -43.82
CA GLY A 347 5.38 14.76 -45.08
C GLY A 347 4.10 15.35 -45.70
N VAL A 348 3.07 15.63 -44.91
CA VAL A 348 1.82 16.26 -45.38
C VAL A 348 2.07 17.69 -45.84
N LEU A 349 2.83 18.48 -45.09
CA LEU A 349 3.17 19.85 -45.49
C LEU A 349 4.04 19.87 -46.75
N LEU A 350 5.01 18.95 -46.83
CA LEU A 350 5.86 18.79 -48.00
C LEU A 350 5.04 18.34 -49.23
N SER A 351 4.10 17.40 -49.07
CA SER A 351 3.27 16.91 -50.17
C SER A 351 2.36 18.01 -50.71
N LEU A 352 1.81 18.87 -49.84
CA LEU A 352 1.01 20.02 -50.24
C LEU A 352 1.82 20.98 -51.15
N PHE A 353 3.06 21.29 -50.74
CA PHE A 353 3.94 22.18 -51.50
C PHE A 353 4.38 21.56 -52.84
N VAL A 354 4.79 20.29 -52.83
CA VAL A 354 5.24 19.56 -54.03
C VAL A 354 4.09 19.42 -55.02
N VAL A 355 2.93 18.95 -54.57
CA VAL A 355 1.77 18.74 -55.45
C VAL A 355 1.26 20.06 -56.00
N GLY A 356 1.17 21.13 -55.19
CA GLY A 356 0.81 22.47 -55.66
C GLY A 356 1.78 22.99 -56.74
N SER A 357 3.07 22.74 -56.57
CA SER A 357 4.10 23.12 -57.55
C SER A 357 4.01 22.27 -58.84
N VAL A 358 3.66 20.98 -58.74
CA VAL A 358 3.42 20.11 -59.90
C VAL A 358 2.18 20.53 -60.67
N PHE A 359 1.08 20.88 -59.98
CA PHE A 359 -0.12 21.46 -60.62
C PHE A 359 0.22 22.72 -61.42
N TYR A 360 1.00 23.63 -60.82
CA TYR A 360 1.47 24.84 -61.51
C TYR A 360 2.39 24.51 -62.70
N MET A 361 3.33 23.57 -62.54
CA MET A 361 4.26 23.17 -63.60
C MET A 361 3.51 22.57 -64.79
N ILE A 362 2.50 21.72 -64.56
CA ILE A 362 1.69 21.12 -65.61
C ILE A 362 0.80 22.16 -66.29
N SER A 363 0.18 23.09 -65.54
CA SER A 363 -0.57 24.21 -66.14
C SER A 363 0.35 25.06 -67.02
N PHE A 364 1.54 25.38 -66.53
CA PHE A 364 2.54 26.17 -67.24
C PHE A 364 3.06 25.48 -68.51
N LEU A 365 3.42 24.20 -68.42
CA LEU A 365 3.88 23.41 -69.57
C LEU A 365 2.77 23.26 -70.61
N ASN A 366 1.54 23.02 -70.18
CA ASN A 366 0.41 22.93 -71.08
C ASN A 366 0.12 24.27 -71.75
N ALA A 367 0.21 25.38 -71.03
CA ALA A 367 0.12 26.73 -71.59
C ALA A 367 1.25 27.03 -72.60
N MET A 368 2.45 26.47 -72.40
CA MET A 368 3.54 26.56 -73.38
C MET A 368 3.28 25.71 -74.63
N LEU A 369 2.71 24.52 -74.47
CA LEU A 369 2.42 23.58 -75.57
C LEU A 369 1.20 24.01 -76.40
N SER A 370 0.18 24.58 -75.77
CA SER A 370 -1.04 25.09 -76.41
C SER A 370 -0.81 26.46 -77.06
N ASN A 371 0.11 26.55 -78.02
CA ASN A 371 0.33 27.66 -78.97
C ASN A 371 0.10 29.10 -78.44
N ASP A 372 0.51 29.38 -77.20
CA ASP A 372 0.51 30.72 -76.57
C ASP A 372 1.98 31.21 -76.37
N GLY A 373 2.88 30.65 -77.18
CA GLY A 373 4.32 30.53 -76.95
C GLY A 373 5.20 31.76 -77.24
N GLU A 374 4.65 32.92 -77.58
CA GLU A 374 5.47 34.13 -77.81
C GLU A 374 5.69 34.98 -76.55
N ASN A 375 4.75 34.98 -75.60
CA ASN A 375 4.86 35.84 -74.40
C ASN A 375 5.44 35.13 -73.16
N ASN A 376 5.19 33.82 -72.96
CA ASN A 376 5.70 33.11 -71.78
C ASN A 376 7.19 32.72 -71.85
N LYS A 377 7.78 32.67 -73.05
CA LYS A 377 9.25 32.51 -73.20
C LYS A 377 10.02 33.69 -72.61
N LYS A 378 9.43 34.89 -72.56
CA LYS A 378 10.07 36.11 -72.02
C LYS A 378 10.09 36.16 -70.49
N THR A 379 9.18 35.49 -69.81
CA THR A 379 9.09 35.48 -68.33
C THR A 379 10.00 34.44 -67.68
N PHE A 380 10.13 33.23 -68.25
CA PHE A 380 10.98 32.17 -67.69
C PHE A 380 12.48 32.51 -67.76
N PHE A 381 12.95 33.04 -68.89
CA PHE A 381 14.35 33.51 -69.03
C PHE A 381 14.66 34.80 -68.25
N ARG A 382 13.69 35.37 -67.50
CA ARG A 382 13.93 36.55 -66.66
C ARG A 382 14.52 36.18 -65.29
N CYS A 383 14.10 35.06 -64.69
CA CYS A 383 14.69 34.56 -63.44
C CYS A 383 16.09 33.96 -63.64
N LEU A 384 16.35 33.36 -64.81
CA LEU A 384 17.65 32.78 -65.16
C LEU A 384 18.64 33.78 -65.78
N ARG A 385 18.23 35.04 -65.99
CA ARG A 385 19.10 36.10 -66.52
C ARG A 385 19.28 37.18 -65.47
N TRP A 386 19.98 36.84 -64.39
CA TRP A 386 20.55 37.85 -63.51
C TRP A 386 21.68 38.56 -64.29
N ASN A 387 21.50 39.86 -64.52
CA ASN A 387 22.47 40.81 -65.08
C ASN A 387 22.84 40.69 -66.58
N ARG A 388 22.06 41.36 -67.43
CA ARG A 388 22.52 42.47 -68.30
C ARG A 388 21.39 42.95 -69.21
N LEU A 389 20.62 43.92 -68.71
CA LEU A 389 20.04 44.98 -69.54
C LEU A 389 19.88 46.21 -68.65
N LYS A 390 21.00 46.91 -68.46
CA LYS A 390 21.01 48.30 -68.01
C LYS A 390 20.51 49.11 -69.22
N SER A 391 19.19 49.28 -69.32
CA SER A 391 18.56 50.27 -70.19
C SER A 391 18.09 51.38 -69.27
N GLU A 392 18.95 52.36 -69.13
CA GLU A 392 18.74 53.60 -68.41
C GLU A 392 17.72 54.44 -69.17
N ASP A 393 16.44 54.23 -68.90
CA ASP A 393 15.38 55.22 -69.14
C ASP A 393 14.55 55.30 -67.85
N ARG A 394 15.08 56.04 -66.86
CA ARG A 394 14.21 56.64 -65.84
C ARG A 394 13.36 57.66 -66.58
N VAL A 395 12.12 57.28 -66.90
CA VAL A 395 11.14 58.21 -67.45
C VAL A 395 11.01 59.36 -66.46
N ASP A 396 11.32 60.58 -66.92
CA ASP A 396 11.28 61.78 -66.08
C ASP A 396 9.96 61.91 -65.32
N LYS A 397 10.04 62.30 -64.04
CA LYS A 397 8.89 62.44 -63.13
C LYS A 397 7.76 63.31 -63.68
N ASN A 398 8.06 64.18 -64.65
CA ASN A 398 7.13 65.13 -65.24
C ASN A 398 6.34 64.56 -66.45
N VAL A 399 6.67 63.36 -66.94
CA VAL A 399 5.95 62.69 -68.04
C VAL A 399 4.63 62.05 -67.56
N TRP A 400 4.61 61.54 -66.32
CA TRP A 400 3.43 60.91 -65.67
C TRP A 400 2.24 61.85 -65.50
N GLN A 401 2.50 63.15 -65.42
CA GLN A 401 1.50 64.19 -65.19
C GLN A 401 0.85 64.68 -66.49
N ARG A 402 1.36 64.30 -67.67
CA ARG A 402 0.77 64.70 -68.96
C ARG A 402 -0.59 64.01 -69.16
N SER A 403 -1.62 64.80 -69.47
CA SER A 403 -2.97 64.31 -69.76
C SER A 403 -3.00 63.33 -70.94
N SER A 404 -2.15 63.54 -71.96
CA SER A 404 -2.01 62.62 -73.09
C SER A 404 -1.49 61.23 -72.71
N PHE A 405 -0.60 61.14 -71.71
CA PHE A 405 -0.07 59.87 -71.20
C PHE A 405 -1.13 59.12 -70.39
N ARG A 406 -1.86 59.83 -69.52
CA ARG A 406 -2.98 59.25 -68.77
C ARG A 406 -4.12 58.80 -69.67
N ILE A 407 -4.47 59.60 -70.69
CA ILE A 407 -5.47 59.26 -71.70
C ILE A 407 -5.00 58.07 -72.55
N ALA A 408 -3.71 57.97 -72.89
CA ALA A 408 -3.16 56.81 -73.59
C ALA A 408 -3.27 55.52 -72.75
N LEU A 409 -3.04 55.61 -71.44
CA LEU A 409 -3.22 54.51 -70.48
C LEU A 409 -4.70 54.16 -70.23
N MET A 410 -5.60 55.15 -70.18
CA MET A 410 -7.05 54.92 -70.03
C MET A 410 -7.69 54.37 -71.32
N ARG A 411 -7.35 54.94 -72.48
CA ARG A 411 -7.89 54.56 -73.79
C ARG A 411 -7.38 53.19 -74.23
N ARG A 412 -6.28 52.70 -73.62
CA ARG A 412 -5.96 51.27 -73.55
C ARG A 412 -6.96 50.56 -72.65
N ARG A 413 -8.18 50.42 -73.16
CA ARG A 413 -9.08 49.36 -72.73
C ARG A 413 -8.26 48.08 -72.81
N SER A 414 -8.18 47.33 -71.72
CA SER A 414 -7.55 46.01 -71.78
C SER A 414 -8.24 45.25 -72.89
N THR A 415 -7.59 45.10 -74.05
CA THR A 415 -7.74 43.91 -74.86
C THR A 415 -7.06 42.79 -74.09
N ALA A 416 -7.50 42.57 -72.85
CA ALA A 416 -7.58 41.26 -72.31
C ALA A 416 -8.60 40.59 -73.23
N VAL A 417 -8.10 40.03 -74.34
CA VAL A 417 -8.62 38.74 -74.78
C VAL A 417 -8.87 38.00 -73.48
N VAL A 418 -10.12 37.60 -73.24
CA VAL A 418 -10.45 36.70 -72.15
C VAL A 418 -9.67 35.42 -72.48
N LYS A 419 -8.37 35.42 -72.16
CA LYS A 419 -7.56 34.23 -72.09
C LYS A 419 -8.29 33.43 -71.06
N TYR A 420 -8.81 32.28 -71.49
CA TYR A 420 -9.37 31.31 -70.59
C TYR A 420 -8.24 30.83 -69.68
N ARG A 421 -7.97 31.58 -68.61
CA ARG A 421 -7.02 31.21 -67.58
C ARG A 421 -7.58 29.97 -66.90
N ASP A 422 -6.79 28.90 -66.87
CA ASP A 422 -7.16 27.75 -66.08
C ASP A 422 -7.00 28.10 -64.60
N ILE A 423 -7.71 27.38 -63.74
CA ILE A 423 -7.81 27.68 -62.30
C ILE A 423 -6.43 27.54 -61.62
N PHE A 424 -5.53 26.78 -62.23
CA PHE A 424 -4.16 26.49 -61.80
C PHE A 424 -3.08 27.34 -62.49
N ASP A 425 -3.44 28.45 -63.13
CA ASP A 425 -2.46 29.32 -63.81
C ASP A 425 -1.67 30.22 -62.86
N ASP A 426 -2.21 30.52 -61.68
CA ASP A 426 -1.54 31.32 -60.65
C ASP A 426 -1.00 30.40 -59.55
N TYR A 427 0.31 30.49 -59.25
CA TYR A 427 0.96 29.67 -58.22
C TYR A 427 0.30 29.74 -56.83
N PRO A 428 -0.11 30.93 -56.31
CA PRO A 428 -0.83 31.01 -55.04
C PRO A 428 -2.19 30.29 -55.07
N ASN A 429 -2.91 30.36 -56.20
CA ASN A 429 -4.18 29.67 -56.37
C ASN A 429 -3.98 28.16 -56.41
N CYS A 430 -2.89 27.66 -57.00
CA CYS A 430 -2.57 26.23 -56.97
C CYS A 430 -2.41 25.71 -55.55
N ILE A 431 -1.63 26.39 -54.72
CA ILE A 431 -1.39 26.00 -53.32
C ILE A 431 -2.68 26.09 -52.50
N LEU A 432 -3.47 27.14 -52.68
CA LEU A 432 -4.74 27.31 -51.98
C LEU A 432 -5.74 26.22 -52.37
N LEU A 433 -5.83 25.87 -53.65
CA LEU A 433 -6.74 24.84 -54.15
C LEU A 433 -6.31 23.44 -53.73
N THR A 434 -5.01 23.13 -53.71
CA THR A 434 -4.54 21.84 -53.17
C THR A 434 -4.81 21.74 -51.67
N TYR A 435 -4.60 22.81 -50.90
CA TYR A 435 -4.99 22.87 -49.49
C TYR A 435 -6.50 22.70 -49.29
N SER A 436 -7.32 23.37 -50.11
CA SER A 436 -8.78 23.28 -50.10
C SER A 436 -9.26 21.85 -50.33
N MET A 437 -8.68 21.14 -51.31
CA MET A 437 -9.01 19.74 -51.57
C MET A 437 -8.65 18.81 -50.41
N LEU A 438 -7.54 19.08 -49.71
CA LEU A 438 -7.15 18.34 -48.51
C LEU A 438 -8.17 18.52 -47.37
N LEU A 439 -8.82 19.68 -47.28
CA LEU A 439 -9.88 19.97 -46.31
C LEU A 439 -11.29 19.48 -46.74
N TYR A 440 -11.40 18.61 -47.75
CA TYR A 440 -12.66 18.16 -48.36
C TYR A 440 -13.52 19.27 -49.00
N VAL A 441 -12.94 20.44 -49.26
CA VAL A 441 -13.66 21.51 -49.96
C VAL A 441 -13.55 21.28 -51.46
N ALA A 442 -14.71 21.20 -52.13
CA ALA A 442 -14.80 20.95 -53.56
C ALA A 442 -14.19 22.10 -54.38
N LEU A 443 -13.61 21.76 -55.52
CA LEU A 443 -13.14 22.74 -56.50
C LEU A 443 -14.31 23.59 -57.03
N PRO A 444 -14.13 24.91 -57.20
CA PRO A 444 -15.18 25.79 -57.72
C PRO A 444 -15.56 25.47 -59.16
N ARG A 445 -14.63 24.90 -59.95
CA ARG A 445 -14.84 24.42 -61.31
C ARG A 445 -13.82 23.34 -61.64
N MET A 446 -14.17 22.40 -62.52
CA MET A 446 -13.22 21.39 -62.98
C MET A 446 -12.19 21.98 -63.97
N PRO A 447 -10.90 21.64 -63.86
CA PRO A 447 -9.89 22.09 -64.83
C PRO A 447 -10.24 21.60 -66.22
N ARG A 448 -9.89 22.37 -67.25
CA ARG A 448 -10.21 22.00 -68.63
C ARG A 448 -9.25 20.95 -69.18
N ASN A 449 -7.99 21.03 -68.76
CA ASN A 449 -6.93 20.19 -69.29
C ASN A 449 -7.06 18.75 -68.76
N TRP A 450 -7.00 17.77 -69.67
CA TRP A 450 -7.10 16.35 -69.34
C TRP A 450 -6.02 15.90 -68.33
N PRO A 451 -4.73 16.30 -68.47
CA PRO A 451 -3.70 15.96 -67.48
C PRO A 451 -3.99 16.51 -66.08
N LEU A 452 -4.53 17.73 -65.99
CA LEU A 452 -4.90 18.32 -64.71
C LEU A 452 -6.08 17.57 -64.07
N ARG A 453 -7.05 17.09 -64.86
CA ARG A 453 -8.19 16.29 -64.36
C ARG A 453 -7.73 14.96 -63.76
N VAL A 454 -6.83 14.26 -64.44
CA VAL A 454 -6.28 12.98 -63.94
C VAL A 454 -5.52 13.21 -62.64
N LEU A 455 -4.68 14.25 -62.58
CA LEU A 455 -3.94 14.60 -61.37
C LEU A 455 -4.88 15.00 -60.23
N THR A 456 -5.94 15.78 -60.49
CA THR A 456 -6.95 16.11 -59.47
C THR A 456 -7.65 14.86 -58.94
N GLY A 457 -7.97 13.88 -59.80
CA GLY A 457 -8.59 12.63 -59.37
C GLY A 457 -7.69 11.81 -58.45
N TRP A 458 -6.41 11.68 -58.80
CA TRP A 458 -5.44 10.95 -57.98
C TRP A 458 -5.15 11.67 -56.65
N TYR A 459 -4.99 12.99 -56.70
CA TYR A 459 -4.77 13.80 -55.50
C TYR A 459 -5.99 13.77 -54.55
N TRP A 460 -7.20 13.75 -55.11
CA TRP A 460 -8.42 13.63 -54.32
C TRP A 460 -8.52 12.29 -53.60
N ILE A 461 -8.18 11.17 -54.26
CA ILE A 461 -8.09 9.85 -53.61
C ILE A 461 -7.05 9.87 -52.48
N TYR A 462 -5.89 10.48 -52.70
CA TYR A 462 -4.87 10.67 -51.66
C TYR A 462 -5.39 11.47 -50.45
N CYS A 463 -6.09 12.58 -50.70
CA CYS A 463 -6.67 13.41 -49.65
C CYS A 463 -7.72 12.64 -48.82
N ILE A 464 -8.59 11.86 -49.49
CA ILE A 464 -9.56 11.00 -48.80
C ILE A 464 -8.85 10.01 -47.88
N LEU A 465 -7.86 9.29 -48.42
CA LEU A 465 -7.14 8.27 -47.67
C LEU A 465 -6.45 8.89 -46.45
N LEU A 466 -5.79 10.04 -46.62
CA LEU A 466 -5.09 10.75 -45.55
C LEU A 466 -6.05 11.22 -44.45
N VAL A 467 -7.18 11.83 -44.81
CA VAL A 467 -8.13 12.31 -43.78
C VAL A 467 -8.86 11.15 -43.13
N ALA A 468 -9.16 10.07 -43.86
CA ALA A 468 -9.75 8.86 -43.30
C ALA A 468 -8.82 8.20 -42.27
N THR A 469 -7.53 8.07 -42.58
CA THR A 469 -6.54 7.53 -41.62
C THR A 469 -6.36 8.43 -40.41
N TYR A 470 -6.29 9.76 -40.60
CA TYR A 470 -6.24 10.72 -39.49
C TYR A 470 -7.45 10.56 -38.56
N ARG A 471 -8.66 10.51 -39.12
CA ARG A 471 -9.90 10.36 -38.34
C ARG A 471 -9.93 9.03 -37.58
N ALA A 472 -9.55 7.93 -38.23
CA ALA A 472 -9.51 6.61 -37.61
C ALA A 472 -8.52 6.55 -36.42
N SER A 473 -7.31 7.07 -36.60
CA SER A 473 -6.30 7.14 -35.54
C SER A 473 -6.73 8.07 -34.40
N PHE A 474 -7.35 9.20 -34.70
CA PHE A 474 -7.90 10.10 -33.69
C PHE A 474 -9.01 9.42 -32.87
N THR A 475 -9.94 8.71 -33.51
CA THR A 475 -10.99 7.96 -32.78
C THR A 475 -10.42 6.84 -31.92
N ALA A 476 -9.34 6.19 -32.35
CA ALA A 476 -8.67 5.15 -31.56
C ALA A 476 -8.03 5.71 -30.29
N ILE A 477 -7.37 6.87 -30.37
CA ILE A 477 -6.74 7.56 -29.23
C ILE A 477 -7.80 8.05 -28.22
N LEU A 478 -8.97 8.46 -28.71
CA LEU A 478 -10.08 8.85 -27.82
C LEU A 478 -10.75 7.64 -27.15
N ALA A 479 -10.83 6.51 -27.85
CA ALA A 479 -11.38 5.27 -27.30
C ALA A 479 -10.45 4.65 -26.24
N ASN A 480 -9.13 4.76 -26.42
CA ASN A 480 -8.14 4.29 -25.47
C ASN A 480 -7.08 5.37 -25.23
N PRO A 481 -7.25 6.24 -24.22
CA PRO A 481 -6.25 7.23 -23.88
C PRO A 481 -4.95 6.53 -23.47
N ALA A 482 -3.81 7.14 -23.79
CA ALA A 482 -2.51 6.62 -23.35
C ALA A 482 -2.48 6.53 -21.82
N ALA A 483 -1.93 5.42 -21.29
CA ALA A 483 -1.75 5.23 -19.87
C ALA A 483 -1.02 6.43 -19.26
N ARG A 484 -1.50 6.89 -18.10
CA ARG A 484 -0.84 7.93 -17.34
C ARG A 484 0.51 7.40 -16.84
N ILE A 485 1.45 8.32 -16.62
CA ILE A 485 2.77 7.93 -16.11
C ILE A 485 2.61 7.63 -14.61
N THR A 486 2.74 6.36 -14.27
CA THR A 486 2.67 5.80 -12.92
C THR A 486 4.06 5.37 -12.45
N ILE A 487 4.23 5.22 -11.13
CA ILE A 487 5.42 4.62 -10.53
C ILE A 487 5.01 3.22 -10.09
N ASP A 488 5.50 2.21 -10.80
CA ASP A 488 5.07 0.82 -10.60
C ASP A 488 6.16 -0.07 -10.00
N THR A 489 7.41 0.38 -10.00
CA THR A 489 8.56 -0.38 -9.48
C THR A 489 9.35 0.37 -8.42
N LEU A 490 10.05 -0.39 -7.56
CA LEU A 490 10.97 0.18 -6.57
C LEU A 490 12.11 0.99 -7.21
N GLN A 491 12.57 0.60 -8.40
CA GLN A 491 13.61 1.35 -9.11
C GLN A 491 13.07 2.69 -9.62
N GLU A 492 11.88 2.73 -10.20
CA GLU A 492 11.22 3.98 -10.60
C GLU A 492 10.98 4.90 -9.40
N LEU A 493 10.60 4.34 -8.25
CA LEU A 493 10.43 5.08 -7.01
C LEU A 493 11.75 5.71 -6.55
N LEU A 494 12.86 4.99 -6.61
CA LEU A 494 14.19 5.52 -6.32
C LEU A 494 14.57 6.68 -7.27
N TYR A 495 14.30 6.53 -8.58
CA TYR A 495 14.58 7.58 -9.58
C TYR A 495 13.66 8.80 -9.46
N SER A 496 12.45 8.63 -8.92
CA SER A 496 11.51 9.73 -8.71
C SER A 496 11.97 10.72 -7.63
N HIS A 497 12.90 10.31 -6.76
CA HIS A 497 13.38 11.07 -5.60
C HIS A 497 12.28 11.55 -4.64
N LEU A 498 11.13 10.85 -4.63
CA LEU A 498 10.07 11.10 -3.67
C LEU A 498 10.51 10.66 -2.27
N PRO A 499 10.32 11.48 -1.22
CA PRO A 499 10.60 11.04 0.13
C PRO A 499 9.55 10.00 0.55
N LEU A 500 10.02 8.96 1.21
CA LEU A 500 9.18 7.82 1.60
C LEU A 500 8.69 8.03 3.01
N SER A 501 7.46 7.60 3.27
CA SER A 501 6.83 7.68 4.57
C SER A 501 6.23 6.34 4.96
N THR A 502 6.39 5.96 6.22
CA THR A 502 5.71 4.81 6.81
C THR A 502 5.27 5.15 8.21
N GLU A 503 4.22 4.47 8.67
CA GLU A 503 3.80 4.52 10.05
C GLU A 503 4.78 3.69 10.92
N LEU A 504 5.09 2.44 10.58
CA LEU A 504 5.85 1.55 11.46
C LEU A 504 7.38 1.69 11.37
N THR A 505 8.05 1.73 12.53
CA THR A 505 9.53 1.73 12.66
C THR A 505 10.13 0.43 12.13
N GLU A 506 9.41 -0.67 12.35
CA GLU A 506 9.77 -2.02 11.95
C GLU A 506 9.82 -2.14 10.43
N ASN A 507 8.93 -1.43 9.71
CA ASN A 507 8.97 -1.35 8.25
C ASN A 507 10.25 -0.66 7.78
N ARG A 508 10.65 0.45 8.42
CA ARG A 508 11.92 1.13 8.10
C ARG A 508 13.12 0.21 8.37
N GLN A 509 13.15 -0.47 9.50
CA GLN A 509 14.19 -1.45 9.82
C GLN A 509 14.23 -2.60 8.81
N PHE A 510 13.08 -3.10 8.36
CA PHE A 510 12.99 -4.10 7.31
C PHE A 510 13.69 -3.66 6.01
N PHE A 511 13.49 -2.41 5.57
CA PHE A 511 14.20 -1.89 4.40
C PHE A 511 15.72 -1.76 4.63
N LEU A 512 16.14 -1.34 5.83
CA LEU A 512 17.56 -1.21 6.18
C LEU A 512 18.28 -2.56 6.27
N ASP A 513 17.61 -3.58 6.80
CA ASP A 513 18.14 -4.95 6.97
C ASP A 513 18.01 -5.79 5.70
N SER A 514 17.30 -5.30 4.68
CA SER A 514 17.09 -6.00 3.42
C SER A 514 18.41 -6.29 2.70
N SER A 515 18.47 -7.36 1.90
CA SER A 515 19.64 -7.70 1.09
C SER A 515 19.71 -6.94 -0.24
N ASP A 516 18.61 -6.32 -0.66
CA ASP A 516 18.54 -5.58 -1.92
C ASP A 516 19.08 -4.16 -1.73
N SER A 517 20.05 -3.80 -2.58
CA SER A 517 20.65 -2.47 -2.62
C SER A 517 19.65 -1.34 -2.84
N VAL A 518 18.58 -1.57 -3.62
CA VAL A 518 17.55 -0.53 -3.89
C VAL A 518 16.72 -0.31 -2.63
N ALA A 519 16.23 -1.39 -2.01
CA ALA A 519 15.48 -1.35 -0.78
C ALA A 519 16.27 -0.71 0.39
N GLN A 520 17.57 -1.02 0.53
CA GLN A 520 18.44 -0.36 1.51
C GLN A 520 18.51 1.16 1.30
N GLN A 521 18.72 1.61 0.06
CA GLN A 521 18.77 3.05 -0.26
C GLN A 521 17.42 3.72 0.05
N LEU A 522 16.31 3.10 -0.33
CA LEU A 522 14.97 3.58 0.00
C LEU A 522 14.78 3.67 1.52
N GLY A 523 15.18 2.65 2.29
CA GLY A 523 15.10 2.63 3.76
C GLY A 523 15.85 3.78 4.44
N THR A 524 17.00 4.22 3.88
CA THR A 524 17.73 5.38 4.40
C THR A 524 16.97 6.70 4.23
N SER A 525 16.20 6.82 3.15
CA SER A 525 15.38 8.00 2.83
C SER A 525 13.99 7.99 3.47
N MET A 526 13.62 6.90 4.14
CA MET A 526 12.30 6.69 4.70
C MET A 526 12.12 7.40 6.05
N ASN A 527 11.10 8.25 6.12
CA ASN A 527 10.72 8.99 7.32
C ASN A 527 9.53 8.32 8.01
N ILE A 528 9.56 8.32 9.35
CA ILE A 528 8.44 7.83 10.16
C ILE A 528 7.47 8.99 10.34
N MET A 529 6.23 8.84 9.88
CA MET A 529 5.19 9.86 10.00
C MET A 529 3.99 9.31 10.77
N THR A 530 3.53 10.06 11.76
CA THR A 530 2.29 9.74 12.48
C THR A 530 1.06 10.18 11.69
N HIS A 531 -0.05 9.48 11.92
CA HIS A 531 -1.34 9.70 11.27
C HIS A 531 -1.72 11.19 11.29
N SER A 532 -1.71 11.83 10.11
CA SER A 532 -2.15 13.20 9.94
C SER A 532 -3.27 13.22 8.91
N ASN A 533 -4.37 13.90 9.23
CA ASN A 533 -5.53 14.04 8.34
C ASN A 533 -5.18 14.67 6.96
N ASP A 534 -3.96 15.20 6.81
CA ASP A 534 -3.41 15.83 5.60
C ASP A 534 -2.50 14.87 4.79
N MET A 535 -2.34 13.61 5.21
CA MET A 535 -1.45 12.64 4.55
C MET A 535 -1.81 12.43 3.08
N ILE A 536 -3.09 12.18 2.79
CA ILE A 536 -3.61 11.98 1.43
C ILE A 536 -3.29 13.20 0.56
N ALA A 537 -3.53 14.41 1.09
CA ALA A 537 -3.26 15.65 0.39
C ALA A 537 -1.76 15.92 0.15
N ARG A 538 -0.86 15.41 1.00
CA ARG A 538 0.59 15.49 0.78
C ARG A 538 1.06 14.52 -0.30
N ILE A 539 0.54 13.30 -0.30
CA ILE A 539 0.83 12.30 -1.34
C ILE A 539 0.34 12.83 -2.70
N ALA A 540 -0.89 13.34 -2.74
CA ALA A 540 -1.48 13.99 -3.91
C ALA A 540 -0.63 15.12 -4.50
N LYS A 541 0.00 15.93 -3.64
CA LYS A 541 0.91 17.02 -4.05
C LYS A 541 2.28 16.51 -4.53
N GLY A 542 2.53 15.21 -4.46
CA GLY A 542 3.83 14.59 -4.74
C GLY A 542 4.90 14.95 -3.73
N GLN A 543 4.50 15.24 -2.48
CA GLN A 543 5.44 15.54 -1.41
C GLN A 543 5.97 14.29 -0.71
N CYS A 544 5.26 13.16 -0.78
CA CYS A 544 5.70 11.88 -0.23
C CYS A 544 5.04 10.69 -0.93
N ALA A 545 5.66 9.52 -0.81
CA ALA A 545 5.04 8.24 -1.10
C ALA A 545 4.83 7.47 0.22
N TYR A 546 3.71 6.77 0.36
CA TYR A 546 3.31 6.13 1.62
C TYR A 546 3.35 4.60 1.51
N TYR A 547 4.00 3.94 2.45
CA TYR A 547 4.19 2.48 2.48
C TYR A 547 3.23 1.81 3.45
N ASP A 548 2.37 0.93 2.95
CA ASP A 548 1.41 0.17 3.75
C ASP A 548 0.87 -1.05 2.98
N ASN A 549 -0.03 -1.80 3.61
CA ASN A 549 -0.73 -2.90 2.98
C ASN A 549 -1.63 -2.41 1.81
N GLU A 550 -1.75 -3.22 0.75
CA GLU A 550 -2.52 -2.88 -0.46
C GLU A 550 -3.99 -2.54 -0.15
N PHE A 551 -4.61 -3.24 0.80
CA PHE A 551 -6.02 -3.08 1.14
C PHE A 551 -6.33 -1.73 1.80
N TYR A 552 -5.42 -1.25 2.64
CA TYR A 552 -5.46 0.03 3.31
C TYR A 552 -5.17 1.15 2.33
N LEU A 553 -4.22 0.97 1.41
CA LEU A 553 -3.97 1.95 0.36
C LEU A 553 -5.19 2.12 -0.56
N ARG A 554 -5.92 1.03 -0.88
CA ARG A 554 -7.20 1.11 -1.59
C ARG A 554 -8.27 1.83 -0.79
N TYR A 555 -8.33 1.61 0.52
CA TYR A 555 -9.20 2.36 1.42
C TYR A 555 -8.89 3.86 1.40
N LEU A 556 -7.62 4.25 1.55
CA LEU A 556 -7.18 5.64 1.48
C LEU A 556 -7.57 6.30 0.15
N ARG A 557 -7.36 5.62 -0.97
CA ARG A 557 -7.77 6.08 -2.31
C ARG A 557 -9.28 6.38 -2.35
N SER A 558 -10.11 5.43 -1.89
CA SER A 558 -11.58 5.59 -1.90
C SER A 558 -12.10 6.70 -0.98
N THR A 559 -11.41 6.97 0.14
CA THR A 559 -11.85 8.02 1.07
C THR A 559 -11.72 9.41 0.46
N ASP A 560 -10.72 9.65 -0.39
CA ASP A 560 -10.52 10.93 -1.09
C ASP A 560 -11.69 11.24 -2.04
N ASP A 561 -12.14 10.24 -2.82
CA ASP A 561 -13.29 10.37 -3.71
C ASP A 561 -14.56 10.77 -2.93
N SER A 562 -14.81 10.16 -1.78
CA SER A 562 -15.99 10.46 -0.95
C SER A 562 -15.97 11.85 -0.29
N VAL A 563 -14.78 12.37 0.04
CA VAL A 563 -14.61 13.69 0.67
C VAL A 563 -14.73 14.80 -0.36
N SER A 564 -14.24 14.58 -1.58
CA SER A 564 -14.38 15.53 -2.70
C SER A 564 -15.85 15.71 -3.12
N ASP A 565 -16.63 14.63 -3.19
CA ASP A 565 -18.08 14.69 -3.48
C ASP A 565 -18.88 15.50 -2.44
N ALA A 566 -18.49 15.47 -1.17
CA ALA A 566 -19.15 16.22 -0.10
C ALA A 566 -18.76 17.72 -0.07
N ALA A 567 -17.52 18.05 -0.46
CA ALA A 567 -17.02 19.42 -0.50
C ALA A 567 -17.51 20.20 -1.73
N ASP A 568 -17.73 19.51 -2.86
CA ASP A 568 -18.26 20.09 -4.09
C ASP A 568 -19.74 20.51 -3.96
N ALA A 569 -20.49 19.90 -3.02
CA ALA A 569 -21.84 20.33 -2.68
C ALA A 569 -21.89 21.63 -1.83
N ALA A 570 -20.78 22.02 -1.18
CA ALA A 570 -20.77 23.09 -0.18
C ALA A 570 -20.14 24.42 -0.63
N THR A 571 -19.40 24.46 -1.73
CA THR A 571 -18.56 25.64 -2.04
C THR A 571 -18.62 26.09 -3.50
N THR A 572 -19.77 26.65 -3.89
CA THR A 572 -19.83 27.58 -5.02
C THR A 572 -19.23 28.92 -4.58
N THR A 573 -17.92 29.09 -4.70
CA THR A 573 -17.24 30.36 -5.07
C THR A 573 -15.72 30.23 -4.94
N ASN A 574 -15.04 30.31 -6.08
CA ASN A 574 -13.65 30.76 -6.22
C ASN A 574 -12.58 30.04 -5.38
N GLY A 575 -12.42 28.74 -5.59
CA GLY A 575 -11.20 28.00 -5.34
C GLY A 575 -10.94 27.11 -6.55
N VAL A 576 -9.72 27.12 -7.09
CA VAL A 576 -9.29 26.21 -8.14
C VAL A 576 -9.66 24.80 -7.69
N GLY A 577 -10.60 24.16 -8.39
CA GLY A 577 -11.02 22.79 -8.10
C GLY A 577 -9.76 21.93 -8.03
N SER A 578 -9.44 21.46 -6.83
CA SER A 578 -8.43 20.45 -6.62
C SER A 578 -9.01 19.22 -7.28
N GLY A 579 -8.68 19.03 -8.57
CA GLY A 579 -9.10 17.86 -9.31
C GLY A 579 -8.74 16.63 -8.47
N SER A 580 -9.69 15.71 -8.36
CA SER A 580 -9.57 14.42 -7.67
C SER A 580 -8.12 13.97 -7.74
N ALA A 581 -7.44 13.91 -6.60
CA ALA A 581 -6.03 13.66 -6.58
C ALA A 581 -5.84 12.25 -7.11
N ALA A 582 -5.32 12.17 -8.32
CA ALA A 582 -5.16 10.90 -8.99
C ALA A 582 -4.03 10.16 -8.25
N LEU A 583 -4.39 9.18 -7.43
CA LEU A 583 -3.49 8.44 -6.56
C LEU A 583 -3.30 7.03 -7.11
N HIS A 584 -2.04 6.65 -7.32
CA HIS A 584 -1.66 5.36 -7.89
C HIS A 584 -1.06 4.44 -6.83
N ILE A 585 -1.48 3.18 -6.83
CA ILE A 585 -0.93 2.15 -5.96
C ILE A 585 0.05 1.39 -6.83
N MET A 586 1.30 1.38 -6.39
CA MET A 586 2.39 0.72 -7.11
C MET A 586 2.08 -0.76 -7.31
N HIS A 587 2.15 -1.24 -8.56
CA HIS A 587 1.80 -2.62 -8.90
C HIS A 587 2.81 -3.66 -8.37
N GLU A 588 4.10 -3.31 -8.26
CA GLU A 588 5.09 -4.21 -7.69
C GLU A 588 4.83 -4.44 -6.19
N CYS A 589 4.61 -5.70 -5.81
CA CYS A 589 4.52 -6.08 -4.41
C CYS A 589 5.91 -6.14 -3.79
N VAL A 590 6.21 -5.31 -2.79
CA VAL A 590 7.52 -5.28 -2.14
C VAL A 590 7.76 -6.56 -1.35
N ILE A 591 6.77 -6.95 -0.54
CA ILE A 591 6.81 -8.16 0.27
C ILE A 591 5.39 -8.64 0.59
N GLN A 592 5.23 -9.96 0.66
CA GLN A 592 4.04 -10.58 1.24
C GLN A 592 4.25 -10.81 2.74
N MET A 593 3.67 -9.96 3.58
CA MET A 593 3.81 -10.07 5.02
C MET A 593 2.71 -10.94 5.63
N PRO A 594 3.04 -11.86 6.55
CA PRO A 594 2.04 -12.61 7.31
C PRO A 594 1.41 -11.73 8.39
N VAL A 595 0.08 -11.76 8.47
CA VAL A 595 -0.70 -11.09 9.54
C VAL A 595 -1.03 -12.10 10.63
N VAL A 596 -0.75 -11.74 11.87
CA VAL A 596 -0.81 -12.63 13.05
C VAL A 596 -1.59 -11.97 14.20
N ILE A 597 -2.15 -12.79 15.09
CA ILE A 597 -2.72 -12.32 16.35
C ILE A 597 -1.65 -12.43 17.42
N ALA A 598 -1.45 -11.40 18.24
CA ALA A 598 -0.56 -11.46 19.38
C ALA A 598 -1.28 -12.02 20.62
N LEU A 599 -0.62 -12.92 21.33
CA LEU A 599 -1.04 -13.51 22.60
C LEU A 599 0.02 -13.27 23.68
N GLU A 600 -0.37 -13.41 24.93
CA GLU A 600 0.59 -13.41 26.05
C GLU A 600 1.72 -14.42 25.83
N LYS A 601 2.94 -14.03 26.23
CA LYS A 601 4.11 -14.90 26.14
C LYS A 601 3.89 -16.21 26.88
N ASN A 602 4.13 -17.33 26.18
CA ASN A 602 3.87 -18.70 26.65
C ASN A 602 2.39 -19.00 26.94
N SER A 603 1.45 -18.34 26.26
CA SER A 603 0.01 -18.55 26.47
C SER A 603 -0.42 -20.03 26.40
N ALA A 604 -1.21 -20.47 27.37
CA ALA A 604 -1.71 -21.85 27.45
C ALA A 604 -2.75 -22.19 26.36
N ILE A 605 -3.40 -21.17 25.77
CA ILE A 605 -4.43 -21.36 24.73
C ILE A 605 -3.87 -21.30 23.30
N LYS A 606 -2.58 -20.98 23.12
CA LYS A 606 -1.96 -20.81 21.80
C LYS A 606 -2.21 -22.01 20.87
N GLU A 607 -1.98 -23.23 21.34
CA GLU A 607 -2.16 -24.44 20.53
C GLU A 607 -3.60 -24.59 20.00
N HIS A 608 -4.58 -24.28 20.86
CA HIS A 608 -5.99 -24.33 20.49
C HIS A 608 -6.34 -23.20 19.51
N VAL A 609 -5.86 -21.98 19.77
CA VAL A 609 -6.05 -20.81 18.90
C VAL A 609 -5.47 -21.08 17.51
N ASP A 610 -4.24 -21.58 17.43
CA ASP A 610 -3.59 -21.93 16.14
C ASP A 610 -4.36 -23.00 15.39
N THR A 611 -4.89 -24.00 16.10
CA THR A 611 -5.70 -25.07 15.50
C THR A 611 -7.01 -24.51 14.93
N TYR A 612 -7.70 -23.64 15.66
CA TYR A 612 -8.93 -23.01 15.19
C TYR A 612 -8.69 -22.01 14.06
N ILE A 613 -7.62 -21.21 14.10
CA ILE A 613 -7.24 -20.32 13.00
C ILE A 613 -6.99 -21.13 11.72
N LYS A 614 -6.28 -22.25 11.82
CA LYS A 614 -6.09 -23.16 10.68
C LYS A 614 -7.42 -23.68 10.14
N TYR A 615 -8.34 -24.12 11.00
CA TYR A 615 -9.66 -24.55 10.54
C TYR A 615 -10.48 -23.42 9.89
N LEU A 616 -10.38 -22.19 10.40
CA LEU A 616 -11.04 -21.02 9.80
C LEU A 616 -10.43 -20.66 8.44
N ALA A 617 -9.12 -20.79 8.29
CA ALA A 617 -8.42 -20.59 7.02
C ALA A 617 -8.75 -21.70 6.00
N GLU A 618 -8.64 -22.96 6.41
CA GLU A 618 -8.93 -24.15 5.57
C GLU A 618 -10.39 -24.21 5.11
N SER A 619 -11.33 -23.77 5.95
CA SER A 619 -12.75 -23.66 5.57
C SER A 619 -13.05 -22.48 4.64
N GLY A 620 -12.09 -21.57 4.43
CA GLY A 620 -12.26 -20.38 3.60
C GLY A 620 -13.09 -19.26 4.25
N LEU A 621 -13.41 -19.35 5.55
CA LEU A 621 -14.17 -18.31 6.25
C LEU A 621 -13.41 -16.99 6.32
N ILE A 622 -12.11 -17.04 6.60
CA ILE A 622 -11.26 -15.84 6.67
C ILE A 622 -11.19 -15.16 5.29
N ALA A 623 -10.94 -15.94 4.23
CA ALA A 623 -10.92 -15.43 2.87
C ALA A 623 -12.27 -14.83 2.44
N LYS A 624 -13.37 -15.40 2.92
CA LYS A 624 -14.72 -14.83 2.70
C LYS A 624 -14.87 -13.50 3.42
N TRP A 625 -14.56 -13.40 4.71
CA TRP A 625 -14.68 -12.15 5.47
C TRP A 625 -13.79 -11.04 4.90
N LEU A 626 -12.57 -11.39 4.48
CA LEU A 626 -11.68 -10.46 3.79
C LEU A 626 -12.30 -9.97 2.48
N ARG A 627 -12.85 -10.87 1.66
CA ARG A 627 -13.55 -10.49 0.42
C ARG A 627 -14.77 -9.62 0.67
N ASP A 628 -15.58 -9.94 1.68
CA ASP A 628 -16.78 -9.18 2.06
C ASP A 628 -16.40 -7.77 2.56
N ALA A 629 -15.24 -7.62 3.23
CA ALA A 629 -14.68 -6.33 3.61
C ALA A 629 -14.20 -5.55 2.39
N ILE A 630 -13.41 -6.18 1.51
CA ILE A 630 -12.84 -5.54 0.31
C ILE A 630 -13.92 -5.18 -0.72
N GLN A 631 -15.01 -5.95 -0.86
CA GLN A 631 -16.06 -5.66 -1.84
C GLN A 631 -16.72 -4.28 -1.64
N ARG A 632 -16.60 -3.69 -0.44
CA ARG A 632 -17.05 -2.33 -0.17
C ARG A 632 -16.15 -1.26 -0.80
N LEU A 633 -14.91 -1.61 -1.13
CA LEU A 633 -14.00 -0.73 -1.84
C LEU A 633 -14.32 -0.77 -3.33
N PRO A 634 -14.22 0.37 -4.04
CA PRO A 634 -14.30 0.37 -5.49
C PRO A 634 -13.22 -0.57 -6.04
N ALA A 635 -13.61 -1.50 -6.91
CA ALA A 635 -12.65 -2.34 -7.61
C ALA A 635 -11.66 -1.46 -8.39
N GLU A 636 -10.41 -1.91 -8.54
CA GLU A 636 -9.44 -1.32 -9.45
C GLU A 636 -10.14 -1.09 -10.79
N GLU A 637 -10.43 0.16 -11.15
CA GLU A 637 -11.02 0.46 -12.47
C GLU A 637 -9.92 0.21 -13.51
N GLU A 638 -9.75 -1.05 -13.93
CA GLU A 638 -8.93 -1.43 -15.09
C GLU A 638 -9.51 -0.87 -16.40
N ALA A 639 -10.70 -0.28 -16.36
CA ALA A 639 -11.30 0.38 -17.51
C ALA A 639 -10.72 1.80 -17.63
N PRO A 640 -9.97 2.12 -18.70
CA PRO A 640 -9.66 3.51 -18.99
C PRO A 640 -11.01 4.23 -19.08
N GLN A 641 -11.25 5.16 -18.15
CA GLN A 641 -12.42 6.02 -18.17
C GLN A 641 -12.61 6.47 -19.61
N GLU A 642 -13.77 6.12 -20.20
CA GLU A 642 -14.15 6.61 -21.53
C GLU A 642 -13.75 8.07 -21.56
N ALA A 643 -12.89 8.47 -22.51
CA ALA A 643 -12.26 9.78 -22.43
C ALA A 643 -13.33 10.86 -22.58
N LEU A 644 -13.97 11.23 -21.47
CA LEU A 644 -15.07 12.17 -21.44
C LEU A 644 -14.53 13.45 -22.04
N MET A 645 -15.19 13.86 -23.12
CA MET A 645 -14.72 14.91 -24.00
C MET A 645 -15.04 16.26 -23.36
N ASN A 646 -14.22 16.66 -22.38
CA ASN A 646 -14.36 17.92 -21.66
C ASN A 646 -13.95 19.12 -22.52
N LEU A 647 -14.59 20.28 -22.29
CA LEU A 647 -14.23 21.56 -22.92
C LEU A 647 -12.75 21.91 -22.76
N ARG A 648 -12.14 21.53 -21.63
CA ARG A 648 -10.70 21.71 -21.36
C ARG A 648 -9.83 21.03 -22.42
N LYS A 649 -10.23 19.86 -22.92
CA LYS A 649 -9.48 19.14 -23.97
C LYS A 649 -9.54 19.89 -25.30
N PHE A 650 -10.67 20.54 -25.64
CA PHE A 650 -10.83 21.29 -26.91
C PHE A 650 -10.19 22.68 -26.95
N TRP A 651 -9.66 23.18 -25.83
CA TRP A 651 -9.15 24.56 -25.76
C TRP A 651 -8.08 24.87 -26.83
N SER A 652 -7.21 23.91 -27.15
CA SER A 652 -6.17 24.08 -28.17
C SER A 652 -6.72 24.40 -29.56
N SER A 653 -7.86 23.82 -29.94
CA SER A 653 -8.52 24.08 -31.23
C SER A 653 -9.04 25.52 -31.31
N PHE A 654 -9.64 26.03 -30.21
CA PHE A 654 -10.08 27.42 -30.13
C PHE A 654 -8.91 28.40 -30.22
N VAL A 655 -7.81 28.10 -29.54
CA VAL A 655 -6.60 28.94 -29.60
C VAL A 655 -6.03 28.99 -31.03
N ALA A 656 -5.92 27.84 -31.71
CA ALA A 656 -5.44 27.79 -33.09
C ALA A 656 -6.33 28.61 -34.05
N LEU A 657 -7.66 28.53 -33.87
CA LEU A 657 -8.63 29.29 -34.65
C LEU A 657 -8.53 30.80 -34.40
N ILE A 658 -8.36 31.22 -33.15
CA ILE A 658 -8.16 32.64 -32.79
C ILE A 658 -6.87 33.17 -33.43
N ILE A 659 -5.77 32.41 -33.37
CA ILE A 659 -4.50 32.78 -34.01
C ILE A 659 -4.70 32.95 -35.53
N GLY A 660 -5.42 32.02 -36.17
CA GLY A 660 -5.75 32.12 -37.60
C GLY A 660 -6.50 33.40 -37.95
N TYR A 661 -7.53 33.76 -37.17
CA TYR A 661 -8.27 35.01 -37.36
C TYR A 661 -7.40 36.25 -37.12
N LEU A 662 -6.54 36.25 -36.10
CA LEU A 662 -5.62 37.35 -35.84
C LEU A 662 -4.65 37.55 -37.01
N ILE A 663 -4.09 36.48 -37.57
CA ILE A 663 -3.21 36.55 -38.74
C ILE A 663 -3.98 37.12 -39.95
N ALA A 664 -5.21 36.66 -40.19
CA ALA A 664 -6.04 37.17 -41.28
C ALA A 664 -6.37 38.66 -41.12
N ILE A 665 -6.73 39.10 -39.91
CA ILE A 665 -6.99 40.51 -39.60
C ILE A 665 -5.72 41.35 -39.79
N CYS A 666 -4.58 40.88 -39.28
CA CYS A 666 -3.29 41.54 -39.48
C CYS A 666 -2.91 41.66 -40.96
N ALA A 667 -3.16 40.62 -41.76
CA ALA A 667 -2.94 40.66 -43.21
C ALA A 667 -3.83 41.70 -43.89
N ILE A 668 -5.12 41.75 -43.56
CA ILE A 668 -6.07 42.76 -44.08
C ILE A 668 -5.64 44.17 -43.67
N LEU A 669 -5.21 44.36 -42.42
CA LEU A 669 -4.71 45.65 -41.93
C LEU A 669 -3.41 46.05 -42.65
N ALA A 670 -2.50 45.11 -42.89
CA ALA A 670 -1.27 45.33 -43.64
C ALA A 670 -1.56 45.68 -45.11
N GLU A 671 -2.50 44.99 -45.75
CA GLU A 671 -2.96 45.30 -47.12
C GLU A 671 -3.59 46.69 -47.18
N ASN A 672 -4.47 47.02 -46.24
CA ASN A 672 -5.11 48.34 -46.16
C ASN A 672 -4.09 49.45 -45.86
N TRP A 673 -3.11 49.17 -44.99
CA TRP A 673 -2.00 50.09 -44.70
C TRP A 673 -1.14 50.32 -45.93
N HIS A 674 -0.75 49.25 -46.63
CA HIS A 674 0.00 49.33 -47.89
C HIS A 674 -0.80 50.09 -48.96
N PHE A 675 -2.10 49.83 -49.07
CA PHE A 675 -2.99 50.53 -49.99
C PHE A 675 -3.06 52.03 -49.70
N ARG A 676 -3.23 52.43 -48.44
CA ARG A 676 -3.29 53.85 -48.05
C ARG A 676 -1.95 54.58 -48.17
N HIS A 677 -0.85 53.94 -47.77
CA HIS A 677 0.46 54.61 -47.73
C HIS A 677 1.22 54.59 -49.06
N TYR A 678 1.16 53.49 -49.81
CA TYR A 678 1.92 53.34 -51.06
C TYR A 678 1.05 53.55 -52.30
N ILE A 679 -0.16 52.99 -52.35
CA ILE A 679 -0.99 53.04 -53.56
C ILE A 679 -1.69 54.39 -53.68
N MET A 680 -2.38 54.89 -52.64
CA MET A 680 -3.09 56.17 -52.71
C MET A 680 -2.17 57.39 -52.85
N LYS A 681 -0.93 57.33 -52.34
CA LYS A 681 0.05 58.42 -52.50
C LYS A 681 0.74 58.42 -53.87
N HIS A 682 0.58 57.35 -54.66
CA HIS A 682 1.22 57.28 -55.97
C HIS A 682 0.55 58.28 -56.94
N PRO A 683 1.31 59.09 -57.70
CA PRO A 683 0.75 60.15 -58.56
C PRO A 683 -0.11 59.65 -59.74
N MET A 684 -0.27 58.33 -59.90
CA MET A 684 -1.07 57.68 -60.95
C MET A 684 -2.29 56.95 -60.38
N TYR A 685 -2.54 57.04 -59.07
CA TYR A 685 -3.75 56.50 -58.46
C TYR A 685 -4.86 57.55 -58.48
N ASP A 686 -6.03 57.17 -59.01
CA ASP A 686 -7.22 58.01 -59.08
C ASP A 686 -8.40 57.21 -58.49
N THR A 687 -9.14 57.83 -57.57
CA THR A 687 -10.25 57.21 -56.84
C THR A 687 -11.38 56.78 -57.76
N TYR A 688 -11.60 57.50 -58.87
CA TYR A 688 -12.68 57.21 -59.82
C TYR A 688 -12.26 56.21 -60.90
N CYS A 689 -10.97 55.91 -61.04
CA CYS A 689 -10.41 55.03 -62.06
C CYS A 689 -9.18 54.24 -61.54
N PRO A 690 -9.39 53.25 -60.64
CA PRO A 690 -8.30 52.47 -60.05
C PRO A 690 -7.48 51.66 -61.08
N SER A 691 -8.06 51.36 -62.24
CA SER A 691 -7.41 50.66 -63.34
C SER A 691 -6.18 51.41 -63.90
N LEU A 692 -6.11 52.73 -63.77
CA LEU A 692 -4.99 53.55 -64.25
C LEU A 692 -3.68 53.16 -63.58
N TYR A 693 -3.70 53.02 -62.25
CA TYR A 693 -2.54 52.65 -61.44
C TYR A 693 -2.06 51.23 -61.74
N TYR A 694 -2.96 50.26 -61.82
CA TYR A 694 -2.58 48.87 -62.09
C TYR A 694 -2.11 48.65 -63.54
N ASN A 695 -2.68 49.37 -64.52
CA ASN A 695 -2.19 49.36 -65.89
C ASN A 695 -0.78 49.98 -66.00
N PHE A 696 -0.53 51.05 -65.24
CA PHE A 696 0.79 51.67 -65.14
C PHE A 696 1.83 50.70 -64.54
N LYS A 697 1.54 50.12 -63.37
CA LYS A 697 2.41 49.15 -62.68
C LYS A 697 2.71 47.89 -63.50
N ARG A 698 1.76 47.45 -64.34
CA ARG A 698 1.97 46.31 -65.25
C ARG A 698 2.96 46.62 -66.39
N LEU A 699 3.01 47.86 -66.85
CA LEU A 699 3.90 48.30 -67.93
C LEU A 699 5.30 48.65 -67.43
N TYR A 700 5.39 49.22 -66.24
CA TYR A 700 6.64 49.61 -65.60
C TYR A 700 6.72 48.95 -64.22
N PRO A 701 7.07 47.64 -64.16
CA PRO A 701 7.13 46.91 -62.88
C PRO A 701 8.30 47.35 -61.99
N ASP A 702 9.31 47.98 -62.59
CA ASP A 702 10.55 48.41 -61.94
C ASP A 702 10.53 49.90 -61.52
N GLN A 703 9.41 50.61 -61.74
CA GLN A 703 9.18 52.03 -61.38
C GLN A 703 7.94 52.16 -60.51
#